data_AF-D6RJR4-F1
#
_entry.id   AF-D6RJR4-F1
#
_cell.length_a   1.000
_cell.length_b   1.000
_cell.length_c   1.000
_cell.angle_alpha   90.00
_cell.angle_beta   90.00
_cell.angle_gamma   90.00
#
_symmetry.space_group_name_H-M   'P 1'
#
loop_
_entity.id
_entity.type
_entity.pdbx_description
1 polymer ?
#
loop_
_entity_poly.entity_id
_entity_poly.type
_entity_poly.pdbx_seq_one_letter_code
_entity_poly.pdbx_strand_id
1 'polypeptide(L)'
;MAQYTYVATTAPGRVEALQKDIPTEIGPDQALIKVEYSSLTPFDLYQADSGFYVQQYPGQFGLNASGTVSKVGDGVNDLKEGDRVVAFSYNPVYKGMHEYTVQPRSVIAKVPANLSLEEAVTIPDNLVTSFYTLFNQLSLPWREDEFPPKETPPNANRPILIYGAGATSGQYAIQLLKLAKYTNIIAVASSKHTEYLKSIGAGHVVDYRSPSLVDDVAKAVGGDGKVELVVDCVSLDESFEAIAKVIRPGGKLSFLGPLKHKGDLTGGSEMLFEAPPVLANQFPKDVEFIAVRTFLYQQDERLANTLMPVIVPRLLEQGLIKPNAIAMHDKGRFLELFNEKPRVLPLSMGSRNYATESRVASASASPRKPHFDKILIANRGEIACRVIRTARKLGIKTVAVYSDVDKDSLHVKLADEAYNIGPAPSAESYLRMDKIIQVCHQSGAQAVHPGYGFLSENAKFAEQLAAEGIVFIGPPASAIISMGSKSESKNIMSSAGVPCVPGYHGDKQDPDFLFQEAQKIGFPVLIKAIHGGGGKGMRTVLEPTREAFEEGLLSAKRESLKSFGNDTVLVEKYIQRPRHVEVQVFADTLGNVVSLWERDCSVQRRNQKIIEEAPAPGLSPELRADLSAKAIAAARAVNYVGAGTVEFIFDNDTQDFYFMEMNTRLQVEHPVTEMITGLDLVEWQLEVAAGNPLPLSQSSIPLVGHAFEARIYAENPRNNFLPDSGNLLYLSTPPPTHVFAPTFPSRTAEDGASLLAIQPSIDPSLKPALRIEQGFTQGAQIGVFYDPMIAKVVVHGSDRTEALRMLRKALDDYHVVGVSTNVEFLRTLAGNSAFIEGDVETGFIPKHFQELFPPLPEPSPEVLAQVGLFVALRDAEGHHLRSNQTSPWSTLASRRFGGDKYRRTITLQTDDAAETPITVEISPVEGHKFDVVVNAPSGKHTFSSVPAQLVDSTTLSSQIGGRFVRPTIVSQPPPPGLPASQSHNSMERVHIFSDGQKTSLVIPSPKWLQSLGSDVLNAHKGGLRAPMPSLVVEVRVKPGDRVEKGQAVVVLESMKTETVLRSDVSGIVKAVGCKNGEMVEEGRELVDIEPEEVAAD
;
A
#
# COMPACT_ATOMS: atom_id res chain seq x y z
N MET A 1 24.35 -11.56 22.66
CA MET A 1 24.35 -12.28 21.37
C MET A 1 25.53 -11.76 20.57
N ALA A 2 26.51 -12.60 20.21
CA ALA A 2 27.49 -12.21 19.21
C ALA A 2 26.74 -11.96 17.90
N GLN A 3 26.74 -10.72 17.42
CA GLN A 3 26.11 -10.34 16.16
C GLN A 3 26.95 -10.93 15.03
N TYR A 4 26.44 -11.97 14.40
CA TYR A 4 26.97 -12.44 13.12
C TYR A 4 26.20 -11.75 12.01
N THR A 5 26.89 -11.42 10.93
CA THR A 5 26.32 -10.65 9.84
C THR A 5 26.73 -11.28 8.52
N TYR A 6 25.83 -11.98 7.83
CA TYR A 6 26.17 -12.55 6.52
C TYR A 6 26.21 -11.46 5.45
N VAL A 7 26.97 -11.65 4.39
CA VAL A 7 26.81 -10.95 3.12
C VAL A 7 26.20 -11.99 2.17
N ALA A 8 25.44 -11.61 1.16
CA ALA A 8 24.93 -12.50 0.13
C ALA A 8 25.37 -11.96 -1.23
N THR A 9 25.44 -12.73 -2.32
CA THR A 9 25.65 -12.19 -3.68
C THR A 9 24.71 -12.81 -4.74
N THR A 10 24.48 -12.13 -5.88
CA THR A 10 23.75 -12.64 -7.05
C THR A 10 24.67 -13.29 -8.10
N ALA A 11 26.00 -13.15 -7.98
CA ALA A 11 26.94 -13.71 -8.95
C ALA A 11 27.34 -15.15 -8.58
N PRO A 12 27.14 -16.15 -9.45
CA PRO A 12 27.60 -17.51 -9.22
C PRO A 12 29.11 -17.58 -9.44
N GLY A 13 29.91 -17.26 -8.42
CA GLY A 13 31.36 -17.44 -8.48
C GLY A 13 32.18 -16.62 -7.48
N ARG A 14 32.93 -17.36 -6.65
CA ARG A 14 33.94 -16.95 -5.64
C ARG A 14 33.43 -16.25 -4.37
N VAL A 15 33.57 -16.96 -3.25
CA VAL A 15 33.27 -16.53 -1.87
C VAL A 15 34.55 -15.99 -1.22
N GLU A 16 34.55 -14.74 -0.78
CA GLU A 16 35.65 -14.15 0.01
C GLU A 16 35.20 -13.95 1.47
N ALA A 17 36.08 -14.31 2.42
CA ALA A 17 35.84 -14.12 3.85
C ALA A 17 36.34 -12.74 4.28
N LEU A 18 35.51 -11.97 4.97
CA LEU A 18 35.83 -10.62 5.46
C LEU A 18 36.07 -10.67 6.98
N GLN A 19 37.15 -10.04 7.45
CA GLN A 19 37.49 -9.98 8.88
C GLN A 19 37.16 -8.62 9.53
N LYS A 20 36.56 -8.73 10.71
CA LYS A 20 36.49 -7.77 11.84
C LYS A 20 35.72 -6.45 11.73
N ASP A 21 35.52 -5.90 10.54
CA ASP A 21 34.74 -4.67 10.38
C ASP A 21 33.52 -4.92 9.49
N ILE A 22 32.34 -4.44 9.90
CA ILE A 22 31.14 -4.47 9.06
C ILE A 22 31.53 -3.84 7.72
N PRO A 23 31.49 -4.57 6.59
CA PRO A 23 31.80 -3.97 5.31
C PRO A 23 30.85 -2.80 5.08
N THR A 24 31.39 -1.58 5.09
CA THR A 24 30.64 -0.35 4.91
C THR A 24 30.05 -0.24 3.52
N GLU A 25 30.57 -1.01 2.56
CA GLU A 25 30.12 -1.11 1.19
C GLU A 25 29.95 -2.58 0.80
N ILE A 26 28.83 -2.90 0.15
CA ILE A 26 28.56 -4.22 -0.44
C ILE A 26 28.35 -4.03 -1.93
N GLY A 27 28.76 -5.00 -2.75
CA GLY A 27 28.62 -4.91 -4.21
C GLY A 27 27.15 -4.83 -4.65
N PRO A 28 26.86 -4.38 -5.88
CA PRO A 28 25.49 -4.23 -6.37
C PRO A 28 24.73 -5.55 -6.28
N ASP A 29 25.41 -6.65 -6.52
CA ASP A 29 24.80 -7.96 -6.45
C ASP A 29 24.71 -8.52 -5.03
N GLN A 30 25.03 -7.76 -3.98
CA GLN A 30 25.21 -8.31 -2.64
C GLN A 30 24.11 -7.93 -1.64
N ALA A 31 23.83 -8.74 -0.62
CA ALA A 31 22.93 -8.37 0.48
C ALA A 31 23.51 -8.73 1.84
N LEU A 32 23.80 -7.75 2.68
CA LEU A 32 24.16 -7.94 4.07
C LEU A 32 22.93 -8.41 4.87
N ILE A 33 23.07 -9.38 5.76
CA ILE A 33 22.03 -9.97 6.61
C ILE A 33 22.52 -9.99 8.04
N LYS A 34 21.87 -9.22 8.89
CA LYS A 34 22.07 -9.23 10.34
C LYS A 34 21.34 -10.40 10.95
N VAL A 35 22.08 -11.32 11.54
CA VAL A 35 21.53 -12.53 12.16
C VAL A 35 21.02 -12.19 13.55
N GLU A 36 19.75 -12.49 13.79
CA GLU A 36 19.10 -12.23 15.08
C GLU A 36 18.95 -13.51 15.89
N TYR A 37 18.69 -14.63 15.21
CA TYR A 37 18.62 -15.95 15.82
C TYR A 37 19.50 -16.91 15.04
N SER A 38 20.28 -17.68 15.78
CA SER A 38 21.02 -18.81 15.25
C SER A 38 20.56 -20.07 15.96
N SER A 39 20.29 -21.14 15.22
CA SER A 39 20.05 -22.44 15.83
C SER A 39 21.05 -23.46 15.32
N LEU A 40 21.56 -24.23 16.26
CA LEU A 40 22.35 -25.41 16.02
C LEU A 40 21.39 -26.57 15.83
N THR A 41 21.67 -27.42 14.85
CA THR A 41 20.93 -28.67 14.75
C THR A 41 21.27 -29.54 15.97
N PRO A 42 20.40 -30.50 16.35
CA PRO A 42 20.75 -31.49 17.37
C PRO A 42 22.09 -32.17 17.09
N PHE A 43 22.46 -32.35 15.82
CA PHE A 43 23.75 -32.90 15.38
C PHE A 43 24.95 -32.06 15.83
N ASP A 44 24.83 -30.72 15.76
CA ASP A 44 25.87 -29.80 16.21
C ASP A 44 25.97 -29.71 17.74
N LEU A 45 24.83 -29.89 18.44
CA LEU A 45 24.77 -29.96 19.91
C LEU A 45 25.33 -31.30 20.46
N TYR A 46 25.12 -32.42 19.77
CA TYR A 46 25.67 -33.73 20.15
C TYR A 46 27.20 -33.81 19.95
N GLN A 47 27.78 -33.04 19.02
CA GLN A 47 29.23 -32.86 18.94
C GLN A 47 29.80 -31.92 20.02
N ALA A 48 28.98 -31.00 20.55
CA ALA A 48 29.38 -30.08 21.61
C ALA A 48 29.46 -30.75 23.00
N ASP A 49 28.57 -31.70 23.30
CA ASP A 49 28.50 -32.38 24.61
C ASP A 49 29.42 -33.64 24.72
N SER A 50 30.08 -34.05 23.63
CA SER A 50 30.95 -35.25 23.61
C SER A 50 32.44 -34.97 23.84
N GLY A 51 32.81 -33.77 24.30
CA GLY A 51 34.21 -33.44 24.62
C GLY A 51 35.14 -33.34 23.39
N PHE A 52 34.56 -33.37 22.18
CA PHE A 52 35.26 -33.21 20.92
C PHE A 52 34.90 -31.85 20.29
N TYR A 53 35.52 -30.78 20.81
CA TYR A 53 36.01 -29.78 19.87
C TYR A 53 37.11 -30.49 19.07
N VAL A 54 36.75 -31.18 17.97
CA VAL A 54 37.75 -31.84 17.14
C VAL A 54 38.58 -30.74 16.51
N GLN A 55 39.71 -30.39 17.14
CA GLN A 55 40.64 -29.38 16.66
C GLN A 55 41.17 -29.72 15.25
N GLN A 56 40.98 -30.94 14.75
CA GLN A 56 41.59 -31.43 13.51
C GLN A 56 40.67 -31.99 12.39
N TYR A 57 39.33 -31.90 12.47
CA TYR A 57 38.47 -32.11 11.28
C TYR A 57 38.04 -30.77 10.66
N PRO A 58 38.20 -30.52 9.35
CA PRO A 58 38.00 -29.19 8.79
C PRO A 58 36.51 -28.91 8.64
N GLY A 59 36.02 -27.89 9.35
CA GLY A 59 34.66 -27.36 9.18
C GLY A 59 33.75 -27.62 10.39
N GLN A 60 33.35 -26.55 11.08
CA GLN A 60 32.07 -26.54 11.77
C GLN A 60 30.96 -26.67 10.72
N PHE A 61 29.97 -27.53 10.98
CA PHE A 61 28.79 -27.60 10.13
C PHE A 61 27.98 -26.32 10.28
N GLY A 62 27.26 -26.01 9.20
CA GLY A 62 26.64 -24.71 9.05
C GLY A 62 25.67 -24.34 10.16
N LEU A 63 25.55 -23.04 10.42
CA LEU A 63 24.59 -22.51 11.38
C LEU A 63 23.28 -22.19 10.67
N ASN A 64 22.15 -22.62 11.23
CA ASN A 64 20.88 -22.05 10.81
C ASN A 64 20.82 -20.62 11.28
N ALA A 65 20.55 -19.71 10.37
CA ALA A 65 20.48 -18.30 10.68
C ALA A 65 19.14 -17.76 10.25
N SER A 66 18.53 -16.97 11.12
CA SER A 66 17.41 -16.14 10.76
C SER A 66 17.67 -14.75 11.27
N GLY A 67 17.21 -13.78 10.51
CA GLY A 67 17.55 -12.41 10.80
C GLY A 67 16.94 -11.49 9.78
N THR A 68 17.49 -10.30 9.72
CA THR A 68 17.00 -9.25 8.87
C THR A 68 18.11 -8.85 7.92
N VAL A 69 17.78 -8.74 6.64
CA VAL A 69 18.71 -8.19 5.65
C VAL A 69 19.09 -6.78 6.11
N SER A 70 20.36 -6.47 6.36
CA SER A 70 20.80 -5.17 6.90
C SER A 70 21.35 -4.22 5.86
N LYS A 71 21.62 -4.69 4.64
CA LYS A 71 21.99 -3.83 3.52
C LYS A 71 21.80 -4.61 2.24
N VAL A 72 21.42 -3.95 1.16
CA VAL A 72 21.22 -4.59 -0.14
C VAL A 72 21.88 -3.75 -1.20
N GLY A 73 22.64 -4.39 -2.08
CA GLY A 73 23.24 -3.79 -3.25
C GLY A 73 22.22 -3.67 -4.38
N ASP A 74 22.49 -2.73 -5.28
CA ASP A 74 21.57 -2.24 -6.30
C ASP A 74 21.07 -3.28 -7.32
N GLY A 75 21.68 -4.45 -7.39
CA GLY A 75 21.35 -5.59 -8.27
C GLY A 75 20.54 -6.72 -7.59
N VAL A 76 20.35 -6.69 -6.27
CA VAL A 76 19.56 -7.69 -5.54
C VAL A 76 18.10 -7.24 -5.45
N ASN A 77 17.25 -7.75 -6.34
CA ASN A 77 15.86 -7.28 -6.44
C ASN A 77 14.86 -7.96 -5.48
N ASP A 78 15.21 -9.13 -4.95
CA ASP A 78 14.25 -9.98 -4.23
C ASP A 78 14.45 -10.00 -2.74
N LEU A 79 15.56 -9.46 -2.24
CA LEU A 79 15.78 -9.20 -0.83
C LEU A 79 15.87 -7.68 -0.67
N LYS A 80 15.21 -7.14 0.34
CA LYS A 80 15.29 -5.73 0.69
C LYS A 80 15.82 -5.60 2.10
N GLU A 81 16.41 -4.46 2.41
CA GLU A 81 16.80 -4.16 3.79
C GLU A 81 15.59 -4.30 4.74
N GLY A 82 15.86 -4.90 5.88
CA GLY A 82 14.95 -5.41 6.90
C GLY A 82 14.16 -6.66 6.52
N ASP A 83 14.30 -7.26 5.33
CA ASP A 83 13.57 -8.50 5.02
C ASP A 83 13.90 -9.59 6.03
N ARG A 84 12.85 -10.17 6.61
CA ARG A 84 12.96 -11.29 7.54
C ARG A 84 13.29 -12.52 6.70
N VAL A 85 14.52 -12.96 6.85
CA VAL A 85 15.07 -14.04 6.05
C VAL A 85 15.55 -15.14 6.95
N VAL A 86 15.55 -16.33 6.37
CA VAL A 86 16.09 -17.52 6.99
C VAL A 86 16.96 -18.24 5.98
N ALA A 87 18.14 -18.63 6.41
CA ALA A 87 19.15 -19.21 5.56
C ALA A 87 19.97 -20.23 6.34
N PHE A 88 20.55 -21.17 5.62
CA PHE A 88 21.58 -22.05 6.15
C PHE A 88 22.94 -21.51 5.72
N SER A 89 23.82 -21.24 6.69
CA SER A 89 25.15 -20.69 6.41
C SER A 89 26.21 -21.78 6.51
N TYR A 90 27.03 -21.98 5.47
CA TYR A 90 28.09 -22.99 5.43
C TYR A 90 29.47 -22.35 5.15
N ASN A 91 30.51 -22.74 5.89
CA ASN A 91 31.90 -22.31 5.64
C ASN A 91 32.90 -23.49 5.76
N PRO A 92 33.51 -23.94 4.65
CA PRO A 92 34.39 -25.12 4.66
C PRO A 92 35.83 -24.86 5.15
N VAL A 93 36.27 -23.61 5.38
CA VAL A 93 37.71 -23.29 5.46
C VAL A 93 38.23 -22.90 6.86
N TYR A 94 37.41 -22.46 7.82
CA TYR A 94 37.96 -21.87 9.07
C TYR A 94 37.16 -22.18 10.36
N LYS A 95 37.90 -22.44 11.45
CA LYS A 95 37.43 -22.86 12.80
C LYS A 95 37.26 -21.75 13.85
N GLY A 96 37.14 -20.50 13.45
CA GLY A 96 36.91 -19.39 14.38
C GLY A 96 35.64 -18.66 14.00
N MET A 97 34.79 -18.33 14.97
CA MET A 97 33.58 -17.51 14.79
C MET A 97 33.79 -16.40 13.75
N HIS A 98 33.10 -16.53 12.61
CA HIS A 98 33.16 -15.56 11.52
C HIS A 98 32.08 -14.51 11.73
N GLU A 99 32.45 -13.25 11.86
CA GLU A 99 31.50 -12.15 11.96
C GLU A 99 30.78 -11.89 10.62
N TYR A 100 31.35 -12.27 9.47
CA TYR A 100 30.70 -12.16 8.16
C TYR A 100 31.00 -13.31 7.18
N THR A 101 30.01 -13.74 6.39
CA THR A 101 30.21 -14.73 5.30
C THR A 101 29.30 -14.44 4.12
N VAL A 102 29.85 -14.46 2.91
CA VAL A 102 29.18 -14.15 1.64
C VAL A 102 28.46 -15.41 1.08
N GLN A 103 27.14 -15.40 0.88
CA GLN A 103 26.33 -16.56 0.44
C GLN A 103 25.49 -16.32 -0.84
N PRO A 104 25.29 -17.32 -1.72
CA PRO A 104 24.44 -17.15 -2.89
C PRO A 104 22.98 -16.87 -2.52
N ARG A 105 22.28 -16.03 -3.28
CA ARG A 105 20.85 -15.74 -3.08
C ARG A 105 19.95 -16.99 -2.96
N SER A 106 20.31 -18.09 -3.62
CA SER A 106 19.59 -19.37 -3.61
C SER A 106 19.47 -20.02 -2.22
N VAL A 107 20.24 -19.59 -1.23
CA VAL A 107 20.27 -20.22 0.11
C VAL A 107 19.47 -19.45 1.14
N ILE A 108 18.82 -18.35 0.72
CA ILE A 108 18.08 -17.41 1.57
C ILE A 108 16.61 -17.44 1.18
N ALA A 109 15.76 -17.87 2.12
CA ALA A 109 14.32 -17.86 1.98
C ALA A 109 13.73 -16.69 2.78
N LYS A 110 12.68 -16.06 2.24
CA LYS A 110 11.87 -15.13 3.06
C LYS A 110 11.03 -15.91 4.06
N VAL A 111 10.95 -15.36 5.25
CA VAL A 111 10.10 -15.87 6.32
C VAL A 111 8.73 -15.20 6.19
N PRO A 112 7.63 -15.96 6.01
CA PRO A 112 6.32 -15.35 5.97
C PRO A 112 5.95 -14.74 7.32
N ALA A 113 5.14 -13.69 7.29
CA ALA A 113 4.90 -12.83 8.45
C ALA A 113 4.23 -13.55 9.64
N ASN A 114 3.46 -14.62 9.37
CA ASN A 114 2.79 -15.45 10.37
C ASN A 114 3.74 -16.36 11.16
N LEU A 115 5.01 -16.38 10.81
CA LEU A 115 6.04 -17.17 11.45
C LEU A 115 7.05 -16.25 12.15
N SER A 116 7.40 -16.50 13.41
CA SER A 116 8.47 -15.75 14.09
C SER A 116 9.87 -16.14 13.57
N LEU A 117 10.89 -15.29 13.73
CA LEU A 117 12.26 -15.62 13.31
C LEU A 117 12.80 -16.78 14.17
N GLU A 118 12.41 -16.81 15.45
CA GLU A 118 12.67 -17.90 16.38
C GLU A 118 12.09 -19.23 15.87
N GLU A 119 10.91 -19.24 15.25
CA GLU A 119 10.33 -20.46 14.65
C GLU A 119 10.99 -20.78 13.31
N ALA A 120 11.25 -19.75 12.52
CA ALA A 120 11.82 -19.86 11.19
C ALA A 120 13.25 -20.38 11.19
N VAL A 121 14.07 -20.04 12.18
CA VAL A 121 15.47 -20.51 12.27
C VAL A 121 15.60 -22.03 12.32
N THR A 122 14.52 -22.76 12.63
CA THR A 122 14.54 -24.23 12.67
C THR A 122 14.38 -24.87 11.27
N ILE A 123 14.03 -24.07 10.26
CA ILE A 123 13.61 -24.50 8.93
C ILE A 123 14.77 -24.81 7.97
N PRO A 124 15.79 -23.94 7.78
CA PRO A 124 16.65 -23.99 6.60
C PRO A 124 17.40 -25.30 6.46
N ASP A 125 18.05 -25.77 7.53
CA ASP A 125 18.83 -27.01 7.45
C ASP A 125 17.93 -28.24 7.44
N ASN A 126 17.09 -28.39 8.45
CA ASN A 126 16.35 -29.63 8.66
C ASN A 126 15.27 -29.86 7.60
N LEU A 127 14.56 -28.82 7.15
CA LEU A 127 13.51 -28.97 6.12
C LEU A 127 14.14 -29.28 4.76
N VAL A 128 15.19 -28.56 4.38
CA VAL A 128 15.86 -28.76 3.10
C VAL A 128 16.55 -30.11 3.04
N THR A 129 17.22 -30.53 4.12
CA THR A 129 17.80 -31.87 4.24
C THR A 129 16.74 -32.94 4.10
N SER A 130 15.60 -32.78 4.77
CA SER A 130 14.50 -33.74 4.67
C SER A 130 13.92 -33.80 3.26
N PHE A 131 13.75 -32.65 2.61
CA PHE A 131 13.25 -32.57 1.23
C PHE A 131 14.21 -33.24 0.25
N TYR A 132 15.49 -32.83 0.28
CA TYR A 132 16.53 -33.38 -0.58
C TYR A 132 16.72 -34.89 -0.37
N THR A 133 16.69 -35.34 0.89
CA THR A 133 16.77 -36.76 1.24
C THR A 133 15.63 -37.55 0.58
N LEU A 134 14.39 -37.11 0.78
CA LEU A 134 13.22 -37.86 0.34
C LEU A 134 13.08 -37.87 -1.19
N PHE A 135 13.19 -36.70 -1.80
CA PHE A 135 12.75 -36.51 -3.18
C PHE A 135 13.88 -36.64 -4.21
N ASN A 136 15.15 -36.47 -3.81
CA ASN A 136 16.30 -36.60 -4.70
C ASN A 136 17.10 -37.85 -4.38
N GLN A 137 17.53 -38.02 -3.13
CA GLN A 137 18.41 -39.13 -2.73
C GLN A 137 17.67 -40.47 -2.67
N LEU A 138 16.52 -40.51 -2.02
CA LEU A 138 15.61 -41.67 -2.06
C LEU A 138 14.72 -41.69 -3.31
N SER A 139 14.85 -40.67 -4.16
CA SER A 139 14.21 -40.55 -5.47
C SER A 139 12.69 -40.73 -5.46
N LEU A 140 12.01 -40.25 -4.41
CA LEU A 140 10.55 -40.23 -4.38
C LEU A 140 10.01 -39.23 -5.44
N PRO A 141 8.98 -39.59 -6.22
CA PRO A 141 8.47 -38.77 -7.32
C PRO A 141 7.87 -37.44 -6.86
N TRP A 142 8.20 -36.36 -7.56
CA TRP A 142 7.66 -35.01 -7.35
C TRP A 142 7.87 -34.12 -8.59
N ARG A 143 7.19 -32.96 -8.66
CA ARG A 143 7.38 -31.90 -9.67
C ARG A 143 7.36 -30.53 -8.98
N GLU A 144 8.15 -29.57 -9.46
CA GLU A 144 8.38 -28.27 -8.81
C GLU A 144 7.16 -27.34 -8.83
N ASP A 145 6.59 -27.17 -10.01
CA ASP A 145 5.39 -26.36 -10.24
C ASP A 145 4.18 -26.92 -9.50
N GLU A 146 4.16 -28.23 -9.22
CA GLU A 146 3.04 -28.96 -8.63
C GLU A 146 3.35 -29.61 -7.27
N PHE A 147 4.23 -29.05 -6.42
CA PHE A 147 4.45 -29.56 -5.05
C PHE A 147 3.66 -28.77 -3.98
N PRO A 148 2.68 -29.36 -3.26
CA PRO A 148 2.41 -30.78 -3.14
C PRO A 148 1.68 -31.38 -4.36
N PRO A 149 1.96 -32.65 -4.71
CA PRO A 149 1.43 -33.30 -5.91
C PRO A 149 -0.10 -33.40 -5.88
N LYS A 150 -0.74 -33.08 -7.01
CA LYS A 150 -2.19 -33.19 -7.18
C LYS A 150 -2.67 -34.64 -7.15
N GLU A 151 -1.87 -35.60 -7.61
CA GLU A 151 -2.20 -37.03 -7.66
C GLU A 151 -1.40 -37.84 -6.63
N THR A 152 -1.96 -38.95 -6.17
CA THR A 152 -1.29 -39.86 -5.22
C THR A 152 -0.27 -40.73 -5.96
N PRO A 153 0.99 -40.83 -5.50
CA PRO A 153 2.00 -41.66 -6.15
C PRO A 153 1.59 -43.15 -6.22
N PRO A 154 1.96 -43.90 -7.29
CA PRO A 154 1.56 -45.30 -7.48
C PRO A 154 1.93 -46.25 -6.33
N ASN A 155 2.87 -45.87 -5.46
CA ASN A 155 3.35 -46.64 -4.33
C ASN A 155 3.29 -45.86 -3.00
N ALA A 156 2.32 -44.96 -2.84
CA ALA A 156 2.21 -44.08 -1.68
C ALA A 156 2.00 -44.80 -0.33
N ASN A 157 1.57 -46.07 -0.35
CA ASN A 157 1.36 -46.89 0.84
C ASN A 157 2.58 -47.76 1.23
N ARG A 158 3.71 -47.62 0.53
CA ARG A 158 4.94 -48.34 0.90
C ARG A 158 5.39 -47.93 2.31
N PRO A 159 5.85 -48.85 3.17
CA PRO A 159 6.38 -48.49 4.49
C PRO A 159 7.65 -47.64 4.35
N ILE A 160 7.68 -46.50 5.03
CA ILE A 160 8.87 -45.65 5.15
C ILE A 160 9.17 -45.46 6.63
N LEU A 161 10.38 -45.85 7.06
CA LEU A 161 10.81 -45.76 8.45
C LEU A 161 11.59 -44.46 8.67
N ILE A 162 11.12 -43.63 9.60
CA ILE A 162 11.81 -42.43 10.08
C ILE A 162 12.35 -42.74 11.48
N TYR A 163 13.63 -43.05 11.57
CA TYR A 163 14.31 -43.32 12.84
C TYR A 163 14.80 -42.01 13.46
N GLY A 164 14.51 -41.79 14.75
CA GLY A 164 14.79 -40.49 15.38
C GLY A 164 13.76 -39.41 15.03
N ALA A 165 12.50 -39.81 14.79
CA ALA A 165 11.41 -38.92 14.36
C ALA A 165 11.09 -37.76 15.32
N GLY A 166 11.59 -37.80 16.56
CA GLY A 166 11.49 -36.69 17.51
C GLY A 166 12.40 -35.50 17.17
N ALA A 167 13.46 -35.72 16.38
CA ALA A 167 14.35 -34.66 15.92
C ALA A 167 13.67 -33.78 14.85
N THR A 168 14.12 -32.54 14.71
CA THR A 168 13.54 -31.56 13.77
C THR A 168 13.50 -32.07 12.32
N SER A 169 14.56 -32.73 11.84
CA SER A 169 14.61 -33.36 10.52
C SER A 169 13.57 -34.48 10.39
N GLY A 170 13.43 -35.35 11.39
CA GLY A 170 12.42 -36.40 11.41
C GLY A 170 10.99 -35.86 11.34
N GLN A 171 10.71 -34.76 12.05
CA GLN A 171 9.41 -34.10 12.01
C GLN A 171 9.10 -33.52 10.62
N TYR A 172 10.06 -32.86 9.97
CA TYR A 172 9.87 -32.35 8.61
C TYR A 172 9.73 -33.47 7.57
N ALA A 173 10.49 -34.57 7.71
CA ALA A 173 10.35 -35.72 6.83
C ALA A 173 8.92 -36.30 6.86
N ILE A 174 8.32 -36.41 8.06
CA ILE A 174 6.92 -36.86 8.21
C ILE A 174 5.95 -35.90 7.51
N GLN A 175 6.10 -34.60 7.72
CA GLN A 175 5.23 -33.59 7.11
C GLN A 175 5.33 -33.59 5.59
N LEU A 176 6.54 -33.68 5.05
CA LEU A 176 6.79 -33.74 3.61
C LEU A 176 6.23 -35.00 2.96
N LEU A 177 6.39 -36.17 3.60
CA LEU A 177 5.79 -37.42 3.14
C LEU A 177 4.27 -37.34 3.12
N LYS A 178 3.64 -36.78 4.16
CA LYS A 178 2.20 -36.56 4.21
C LYS A 178 1.73 -35.61 3.11
N LEU A 179 2.45 -34.51 2.87
CA LEU A 179 2.17 -33.56 1.79
C LEU A 179 2.31 -34.21 0.41
N ALA A 180 3.30 -35.08 0.25
CA ALA A 180 3.49 -35.91 -0.94
C ALA A 180 2.54 -37.13 -1.01
N LYS A 181 1.52 -37.18 -0.14
CA LYS A 181 0.46 -38.18 -0.08
C LYS A 181 0.91 -39.59 0.30
N TYR A 182 2.09 -39.77 0.88
CA TYR A 182 2.51 -41.02 1.50
C TYR A 182 1.78 -41.23 2.83
N THR A 183 1.32 -42.45 3.09
CA THR A 183 0.40 -42.74 4.20
C THR A 183 0.96 -43.74 5.22
N ASN A 184 1.91 -44.58 4.81
CA ASN A 184 2.51 -45.60 5.67
C ASN A 184 3.86 -45.14 6.24
N ILE A 185 3.81 -44.13 7.12
CA ILE A 185 4.98 -43.51 7.74
C ILE A 185 5.15 -44.05 9.16
N ILE A 186 6.28 -44.70 9.43
CA ILE A 186 6.58 -45.34 10.71
C ILE A 186 7.66 -44.52 11.40
N ALA A 187 7.32 -43.93 12.53
CA ALA A 187 8.18 -43.04 13.28
C ALA A 187 8.75 -43.76 14.51
N VAL A 188 10.06 -43.68 14.74
CA VAL A 188 10.70 -44.16 15.97
C VAL A 188 11.15 -42.95 16.80
N ALA A 189 10.53 -42.73 17.96
CA ALA A 189 10.78 -41.57 18.82
C ALA A 189 10.29 -41.83 20.26
N SER A 190 10.67 -41.01 21.24
CA SER A 190 10.16 -41.15 22.62
C SER A 190 8.63 -41.07 22.62
N SER A 191 7.97 -41.91 23.43
CA SER A 191 6.51 -41.92 23.60
C SER A 191 5.89 -40.56 23.91
N LYS A 192 6.64 -39.63 24.53
CA LYS A 192 6.18 -38.25 24.78
C LYS A 192 5.85 -37.46 23.50
N HIS A 193 6.42 -37.84 22.36
CA HIS A 193 6.16 -37.17 21.09
C HIS A 193 5.02 -37.83 20.27
N THR A 194 4.43 -38.92 20.76
CA THR A 194 3.48 -39.75 19.97
C THR A 194 2.31 -38.95 19.42
N GLU A 195 1.64 -38.17 20.26
CA GLU A 195 0.45 -37.42 19.88
C GLU A 195 0.78 -36.34 18.84
N TYR A 196 1.89 -35.64 19.04
CA TYR A 196 2.39 -34.64 18.10
C TYR A 196 2.80 -35.26 16.76
N LEU A 197 3.60 -36.33 16.75
CA LEU A 197 4.07 -36.99 15.53
C LEU A 197 2.91 -37.56 14.69
N LYS A 198 1.86 -38.08 15.35
CA LYS A 198 0.62 -38.48 14.67
C LYS A 198 -0.11 -37.28 14.08
N SER A 199 -0.20 -36.16 14.80
CA SER A 199 -0.87 -34.95 14.30
C SER A 199 -0.24 -34.41 13.00
N ILE A 200 1.07 -34.59 12.84
CA ILE A 200 1.82 -34.12 11.65
C ILE A 200 1.94 -35.15 10.53
N GLY A 201 1.58 -36.43 10.75
CA GLY A 201 1.45 -37.41 9.67
C GLY A 201 1.96 -38.82 9.93
N ALA A 202 2.54 -39.13 11.08
CA ALA A 202 3.02 -40.49 11.36
C ALA A 202 1.83 -41.46 11.51
N GLY A 203 1.83 -42.54 10.74
CA GLY A 203 0.82 -43.61 10.86
C GLY A 203 1.05 -44.47 12.10
N HIS A 204 2.32 -44.77 12.38
CA HIS A 204 2.75 -45.52 13.56
C HIS A 204 3.87 -44.75 14.28
N VAL A 205 3.86 -44.79 15.62
CA VAL A 205 4.96 -44.26 16.44
C VAL A 205 5.39 -45.35 17.41
N VAL A 206 6.68 -45.71 17.38
CA VAL A 206 7.29 -46.75 18.22
C VAL A 206 8.29 -46.09 19.17
N ASP A 207 8.23 -46.42 20.47
CA ASP A 207 9.18 -45.88 21.46
C ASP A 207 10.56 -46.51 21.26
N TYR A 208 11.59 -45.70 20.99
CA TYR A 208 12.97 -46.19 20.84
C TYR A 208 13.51 -46.85 22.11
N ARG A 209 12.89 -46.59 23.27
CA ARG A 209 13.22 -47.23 24.56
C ARG A 209 12.50 -48.56 24.76
N SER A 210 11.66 -49.00 23.81
CA SER A 210 10.99 -50.28 23.89
C SER A 210 12.04 -51.40 23.93
N PRO A 211 11.97 -52.34 24.89
CA PRO A 211 12.84 -53.51 24.90
C PRO A 211 12.58 -54.44 23.70
N SER A 212 11.43 -54.28 23.03
CA SER A 212 11.01 -55.01 21.83
C SER A 212 10.99 -54.14 20.58
N LEU A 213 11.80 -53.08 20.53
CA LEU A 213 11.80 -52.08 19.45
C LEU A 213 11.78 -52.68 18.04
N VAL A 214 12.63 -53.68 17.76
CA VAL A 214 12.73 -54.31 16.43
C VAL A 214 11.43 -55.01 16.05
N ASP A 215 10.81 -55.74 16.98
CA ASP A 215 9.55 -56.44 16.75
C ASP A 215 8.38 -55.46 16.62
N ASP A 216 8.38 -54.39 17.41
CA ASP A 216 7.37 -53.33 17.35
C ASP A 216 7.43 -52.59 16.00
N VAL A 217 8.64 -52.31 15.49
CA VAL A 217 8.84 -51.74 14.16
C VAL A 217 8.41 -52.74 13.08
N ALA A 218 8.83 -53.99 13.15
CA ALA A 218 8.43 -55.03 12.19
C ALA A 218 6.90 -55.20 12.13
N LYS A 219 6.23 -55.14 13.28
CA LYS A 219 4.77 -55.18 13.38
C LYS A 219 4.11 -53.95 12.77
N ALA A 220 4.69 -52.77 12.96
CA ALA A 220 4.21 -51.53 12.35
C ALA A 220 4.42 -51.50 10.82
N VAL A 221 5.49 -52.10 10.31
CA VAL A 221 5.75 -52.28 8.87
C VAL A 221 4.70 -53.22 8.24
N GLY A 222 4.37 -54.31 8.94
CA GLY A 222 3.52 -55.38 8.41
C GLY A 222 4.25 -56.26 7.38
N GLY A 223 3.56 -57.31 6.89
CA GLY A 223 4.16 -58.23 5.91
C GLY A 223 5.32 -59.05 6.48
N ASP A 224 6.49 -59.01 5.82
CA ASP A 224 7.72 -59.67 6.26
C ASP A 224 8.47 -58.89 7.37
N GLY A 225 7.90 -57.78 7.84
CA GLY A 225 8.48 -56.93 8.88
C GLY A 225 9.72 -56.18 8.42
N LYS A 226 9.95 -56.10 7.09
CA LYS A 226 11.12 -55.45 6.50
C LYS A 226 10.77 -54.18 5.75
N VAL A 227 11.60 -53.15 5.91
CA VAL A 227 11.43 -51.84 5.28
C VAL A 227 12.43 -51.64 4.15
N GLU A 228 11.99 -51.03 3.05
CA GLU A 228 12.82 -50.72 1.88
C GLU A 228 13.50 -49.35 1.99
N LEU A 229 12.83 -48.35 2.56
CA LEU A 229 13.33 -46.98 2.68
C LEU A 229 13.41 -46.55 4.14
N VAL A 230 14.62 -46.19 4.58
CA VAL A 230 14.87 -45.72 5.93
C VAL A 230 15.52 -44.34 5.88
N VAL A 231 14.97 -43.40 6.66
CA VAL A 231 15.59 -42.12 6.96
C VAL A 231 15.98 -42.14 8.44
N ASP A 232 17.27 -42.16 8.71
CA ASP A 232 17.83 -42.07 10.05
C ASP A 232 18.26 -40.63 10.35
N CYS A 233 17.61 -40.03 11.34
CA CYS A 233 17.79 -38.64 11.74
C CYS A 233 18.75 -38.48 12.94
N VAL A 234 19.30 -39.57 13.49
CA VAL A 234 20.15 -39.52 14.70
C VAL A 234 21.52 -40.16 14.50
N SER A 235 21.65 -41.18 13.67
CA SER A 235 22.95 -41.77 13.27
C SER A 235 23.83 -42.21 14.43
N LEU A 236 23.19 -42.83 15.42
CA LEU A 236 23.81 -43.47 16.57
C LEU A 236 24.05 -44.96 16.30
N ASP A 237 25.04 -45.56 16.94
CA ASP A 237 25.33 -47.00 16.80
C ASP A 237 24.08 -47.85 17.08
N GLU A 238 23.31 -47.51 18.13
CA GLU A 238 22.07 -48.21 18.48
C GLU A 238 20.99 -48.07 17.40
N SER A 239 20.96 -46.94 16.69
CA SER A 239 20.05 -46.76 15.56
C SER A 239 20.45 -47.64 14.37
N PHE A 240 21.74 -47.71 14.04
CA PHE A 240 22.23 -48.57 12.97
C PHE A 240 21.98 -50.05 13.30
N GLU A 241 22.20 -50.48 14.55
CA GLU A 241 21.91 -51.86 14.99
C GLU A 241 20.42 -52.22 14.87
N ALA A 242 19.53 -51.31 15.27
CA ALA A 242 18.09 -51.51 15.13
C ALA A 242 17.65 -51.55 13.66
N ILE A 243 18.16 -50.61 12.85
CA ILE A 243 17.85 -50.48 11.42
C ILE A 243 18.35 -51.71 10.64
N ALA A 244 19.57 -52.19 10.90
CA ALA A 244 20.13 -53.37 10.23
C ALA A 244 19.23 -54.62 10.37
N LYS A 245 18.48 -54.71 11.48
CA LYS A 245 17.55 -55.81 11.74
C LYS A 245 16.21 -55.67 11.03
N VAL A 246 15.81 -54.47 10.59
CA VAL A 246 14.51 -54.22 9.95
C VAL A 246 14.61 -53.82 8.49
N ILE A 247 15.77 -53.39 7.99
CA ILE A 247 15.94 -53.05 6.58
C ILE A 247 16.00 -54.32 5.70
N ARG A 248 15.45 -54.23 4.49
CA ARG A 248 15.46 -55.31 3.49
C ARG A 248 16.81 -55.34 2.73
N PRO A 249 17.31 -56.51 2.30
CA PRO A 249 18.39 -56.59 1.30
C PRO A 249 18.04 -55.76 0.06
N GLY A 250 18.99 -54.99 -0.48
CA GLY A 250 18.73 -54.07 -1.59
C GLY A 250 17.98 -52.78 -1.21
N GLY A 251 17.62 -52.60 0.07
CA GLY A 251 16.96 -51.39 0.58
C GLY A 251 17.90 -50.18 0.63
N LYS A 252 17.32 -48.99 0.79
CA LYS A 252 18.05 -47.72 0.88
C LYS A 252 17.99 -47.17 2.30
N LEU A 253 19.15 -46.92 2.88
CA LEU A 253 19.31 -46.24 4.16
C LEU A 253 19.92 -44.87 3.93
N SER A 254 19.11 -43.83 4.14
CA SER A 254 19.61 -42.46 4.24
C SER A 254 19.91 -42.12 5.70
N PHE A 255 21.06 -41.51 5.95
CA PHE A 255 21.48 -41.10 7.30
C PHE A 255 22.38 -39.86 7.24
N LEU A 256 22.63 -39.23 8.40
CA LEU A 256 23.42 -38.01 8.53
C LEU A 256 24.83 -38.36 9.02
N GLY A 257 25.84 -38.33 8.14
CA GLY A 257 27.20 -38.80 8.45
C GLY A 257 28.35 -37.96 7.88
N PRO A 258 29.57 -38.06 8.45
CA PRO A 258 30.75 -37.40 7.92
C PRO A 258 31.20 -37.99 6.56
N LEU A 259 31.58 -37.13 5.60
CA LEU A 259 32.13 -37.49 4.29
C LEU A 259 33.62 -37.07 4.28
N LYS A 260 34.51 -37.91 3.75
CA LYS A 260 35.94 -37.56 3.57
C LYS A 260 36.15 -36.97 2.18
N HIS A 261 36.80 -35.80 2.10
CA HIS A 261 37.20 -35.16 0.86
C HIS A 261 38.49 -35.78 0.31
N LYS A 262 38.59 -36.02 -1.00
CA LYS A 262 39.83 -36.46 -1.66
C LYS A 262 40.11 -35.57 -2.89
N GLY A 263 40.92 -34.52 -2.73
CA GLY A 263 41.31 -33.60 -3.80
C GLY A 263 41.11 -32.11 -3.49
N ASP A 264 41.76 -31.23 -4.26
CA ASP A 264 41.79 -29.75 -4.10
C ASP A 264 40.50 -29.06 -4.63
N LEU A 265 40.07 -28.00 -3.95
CA LEU A 265 38.72 -27.40 -3.94
C LEU A 265 38.33 -26.62 -5.21
N THR A 266 39.09 -26.73 -6.30
CA THR A 266 38.88 -25.90 -7.52
C THR A 266 38.63 -26.68 -8.81
N GLY A 267 38.51 -28.00 -8.74
CA GLY A 267 38.12 -28.86 -9.87
C GLY A 267 37.28 -30.04 -9.41
N GLY A 268 36.31 -30.44 -10.24
CA GLY A 268 35.29 -31.45 -9.92
C GLY A 268 35.83 -32.68 -9.16
N SER A 269 35.23 -32.99 -8.01
CA SER A 269 35.66 -34.04 -7.10
C SER A 269 34.49 -34.96 -6.72
N GLU A 270 34.74 -36.27 -6.68
CA GLU A 270 33.81 -37.29 -6.14
C GLU A 270 34.00 -37.43 -4.62
N MET A 271 32.90 -37.47 -3.87
CA MET A 271 32.88 -37.71 -2.42
C MET A 271 32.53 -39.17 -2.12
N LEU A 272 33.35 -39.85 -1.31
CA LEU A 272 33.10 -41.23 -0.87
C LEU A 272 32.79 -41.29 0.63
N PHE A 273 31.84 -42.14 0.99
CA PHE A 273 31.49 -42.51 2.36
C PHE A 273 32.34 -43.68 2.87
N GLU A 274 32.73 -43.67 4.14
CA GLU A 274 33.20 -44.86 4.87
C GLU A 274 32.23 -45.10 6.04
N ALA A 275 31.43 -46.17 5.98
CA ALA A 275 30.73 -46.68 7.15
C ALA A 275 31.75 -46.96 8.26
N PRO A 276 31.42 -46.72 9.55
CA PRO A 276 32.26 -47.19 10.64
C PRO A 276 32.59 -48.68 10.38
N PRO A 277 33.87 -49.07 10.28
CA PRO A 277 34.25 -50.42 9.82
C PRO A 277 33.60 -51.55 10.62
N VAL A 278 33.21 -51.26 11.87
CA VAL A 278 32.57 -52.19 12.81
C VAL A 278 31.07 -52.41 12.51
N LEU A 279 30.39 -51.46 11.86
CA LEU A 279 28.93 -51.51 11.62
C LEU A 279 28.56 -52.00 10.21
N ALA A 280 29.41 -51.82 9.20
CA ALA A 280 29.14 -52.25 7.82
C ALA A 280 28.83 -53.74 7.70
N ASN A 281 29.44 -54.58 8.55
CA ASN A 281 29.27 -56.04 8.54
C ASN A 281 27.94 -56.52 9.14
N GLN A 282 27.14 -55.64 9.75
CA GLN A 282 25.87 -56.00 10.38
C GLN A 282 24.65 -55.84 9.46
N PHE A 283 24.81 -55.10 8.36
CA PHE A 283 23.71 -54.86 7.43
C PHE A 283 23.53 -56.02 6.43
N PRO A 284 22.30 -56.27 5.97
CA PRO A 284 22.05 -57.21 4.87
C PRO A 284 22.83 -56.84 3.60
N LYS A 285 23.07 -57.83 2.73
CA LYS A 285 23.75 -57.59 1.44
C LYS A 285 23.00 -56.55 0.60
N ASP A 286 23.78 -55.80 -0.16
CA ASP A 286 23.32 -54.85 -1.18
C ASP A 286 22.45 -53.69 -0.65
N VAL A 287 22.48 -53.41 0.66
CA VAL A 287 21.88 -52.18 1.20
C VAL A 287 22.65 -50.97 0.67
N GLU A 288 21.91 -50.04 0.07
CA GLU A 288 22.45 -48.78 -0.41
C GLU A 288 22.52 -47.78 0.75
N PHE A 289 23.74 -47.38 1.09
CA PHE A 289 24.00 -46.38 2.12
C PHE A 289 24.12 -45.00 1.48
N ILE A 290 23.21 -44.11 1.86
CA ILE A 290 23.12 -42.77 1.30
C ILE A 290 23.40 -41.76 2.41
N ALA A 291 24.63 -41.25 2.43
CA ALA A 291 25.00 -40.19 3.35
C ALA A 291 24.49 -38.85 2.81
N VAL A 292 23.65 -38.16 3.59
CA VAL A 292 23.08 -36.88 3.17
C VAL A 292 23.75 -35.73 3.92
N ARG A 293 24.09 -34.67 3.17
CA ARG A 293 24.50 -33.38 3.73
C ARG A 293 23.62 -32.25 3.22
N THR A 294 23.24 -31.36 4.13
CA THR A 294 22.31 -30.27 3.89
C THR A 294 22.74 -29.31 2.80
N PHE A 295 24.03 -29.09 2.54
CA PHE A 295 24.44 -28.18 1.48
C PHE A 295 24.45 -28.82 0.08
N LEU A 296 24.28 -30.14 -0.04
CA LEU A 296 24.40 -30.82 -1.34
C LEU A 296 23.29 -30.43 -2.32
N TYR A 297 22.12 -29.98 -1.85
CA TYR A 297 21.10 -29.43 -2.77
C TYR A 297 21.63 -28.22 -3.56
N GLN A 298 22.63 -27.49 -3.04
CA GLN A 298 23.22 -26.35 -3.74
C GLN A 298 24.06 -26.77 -4.94
N GLN A 299 24.51 -28.03 -4.98
CA GLN A 299 25.21 -28.60 -6.14
C GLN A 299 24.23 -28.93 -7.28
N ASP A 300 22.94 -29.02 -6.98
CA ASP A 300 21.86 -29.18 -7.95
C ASP A 300 21.25 -27.79 -8.20
N GLU A 301 21.64 -27.16 -9.31
CA GLU A 301 21.24 -25.79 -9.67
C GLU A 301 19.71 -25.61 -9.71
N ARG A 302 19.00 -26.67 -10.13
CA ARG A 302 17.54 -26.71 -10.17
C ARG A 302 16.95 -26.65 -8.76
N LEU A 303 17.48 -27.43 -7.82
CA LEU A 303 17.06 -27.37 -6.42
C LEU A 303 17.50 -26.09 -5.71
N ALA A 304 18.70 -25.59 -5.98
CA ALA A 304 19.20 -24.34 -5.42
C ALA A 304 18.26 -23.16 -5.77
N ASN A 305 17.83 -23.09 -7.02
CA ASN A 305 16.99 -21.99 -7.49
C ASN A 305 15.51 -22.14 -7.12
N THR A 306 15.07 -23.33 -6.69
CA THR A 306 13.65 -23.63 -6.50
C THR A 306 13.28 -23.97 -5.05
N LEU A 307 14.11 -24.73 -4.33
CA LEU A 307 13.74 -25.26 -3.03
C LEU A 307 13.61 -24.18 -1.96
N MET A 308 14.69 -23.43 -1.68
CA MET A 308 14.69 -22.34 -0.71
C MET A 308 14.00 -21.06 -1.21
N PRO A 309 14.12 -20.66 -2.50
CA PRO A 309 13.49 -19.42 -2.97
C PRO A 309 12.00 -19.54 -3.32
N VAL A 310 11.49 -20.75 -3.60
CA VAL A 310 10.13 -20.93 -4.14
C VAL A 310 9.31 -21.93 -3.32
N ILE A 311 9.78 -23.17 -3.16
CA ILE A 311 8.99 -24.24 -2.53
C ILE A 311 8.83 -24.00 -1.04
N VAL A 312 9.91 -23.74 -0.31
CA VAL A 312 9.86 -23.51 1.14
C VAL A 312 8.99 -22.29 1.48
N PRO A 313 9.15 -21.11 0.85
CA PRO A 313 8.25 -19.98 1.03
C PRO A 313 6.79 -20.35 0.74
N ARG A 314 6.51 -21.04 -0.37
CA ARG A 314 5.15 -21.49 -0.71
C ARG A 314 4.55 -22.41 0.36
N LEU A 315 5.32 -23.38 0.85
CA LEU A 315 4.87 -24.32 1.87
C LEU A 315 4.59 -23.63 3.21
N LEU A 316 5.37 -22.60 3.56
CA LEU A 316 5.19 -21.82 4.78
C LEU A 316 4.04 -20.81 4.65
N GLU A 317 3.93 -20.10 3.52
CA GLU A 317 2.85 -19.15 3.22
C GLU A 317 1.48 -19.83 3.19
N GLN A 318 1.41 -21.04 2.63
CA GLN A 318 0.19 -21.83 2.60
C GLN A 318 -0.08 -22.57 3.94
N GLY A 319 0.81 -22.44 4.92
CA GLY A 319 0.70 -23.10 6.22
C GLY A 319 0.71 -24.64 6.14
N LEU A 320 1.28 -25.19 5.07
CA LEU A 320 1.30 -26.62 4.80
C LEU A 320 2.32 -27.37 5.66
N ILE A 321 3.34 -26.67 6.13
CA ILE A 321 4.34 -27.18 7.07
C ILE A 321 4.27 -26.39 8.37
N LYS A 322 4.27 -27.13 9.49
CA LYS A 322 4.35 -26.60 10.84
C LYS A 322 5.82 -26.54 11.29
N PRO A 323 6.30 -25.37 11.72
CA PRO A 323 7.62 -25.21 12.30
C PRO A 323 7.73 -25.92 13.66
N ASN A 324 8.95 -26.28 14.05
CA ASN A 324 9.19 -26.98 15.29
C ASN A 324 9.32 -26.00 16.47
N ALA A 325 8.26 -25.83 17.27
CA ALA A 325 8.28 -25.03 18.49
C ALA A 325 8.98 -25.72 19.69
N ILE A 326 9.18 -27.05 19.64
CA ILE A 326 9.67 -27.83 20.78
C ILE A 326 11.17 -27.57 21.05
N ALA A 327 11.93 -27.14 20.03
CA ALA A 327 13.35 -26.78 20.18
C ALA A 327 13.56 -25.40 20.85
N MET A 328 12.51 -24.62 21.10
CA MET A 328 12.59 -23.28 21.71
C MET A 328 12.68 -23.29 23.23
N HIS A 329 12.44 -24.42 23.88
CA HIS A 329 12.40 -24.48 25.35
C HIS A 329 13.79 -24.44 26.00
N ASP A 330 14.88 -24.43 25.23
CA ASP A 330 16.26 -24.39 25.74
C ASP A 330 16.85 -22.95 25.79
N LYS A 331 15.99 -21.95 26.10
CA LYS A 331 16.31 -20.50 26.19
C LYS A 331 17.48 -20.14 27.13
N GLY A 332 18.00 -21.07 27.92
CA GLY A 332 19.14 -20.86 28.83
C GLY A 332 20.51 -21.27 28.28
N ARG A 333 20.60 -22.27 27.41
CA ARG A 333 21.90 -22.90 27.06
C ARG A 333 22.81 -22.02 26.19
N PHE A 334 22.24 -21.10 25.41
CA PHE A 334 23.00 -20.29 24.45
C PHE A 334 23.75 -19.11 25.10
N LEU A 335 23.27 -18.57 26.23
CA LEU A 335 23.91 -17.47 26.96
C LEU A 335 24.97 -17.98 27.96
N GLU A 336 24.81 -19.19 28.48
CA GLU A 336 25.75 -19.81 29.43
C GLU A 336 27.07 -20.25 28.76
N LEU A 337 27.05 -20.66 27.49
CA LEU A 337 28.25 -21.11 26.75
C LEU A 337 29.21 -19.97 26.35
N PHE A 338 28.76 -18.71 26.36
CA PHE A 338 29.57 -17.57 25.92
C PHE A 338 30.32 -16.85 27.04
N ASN A 339 29.97 -17.09 28.31
CA ASN A 339 30.42 -16.25 29.42
C ASN A 339 31.24 -16.92 30.53
N GLU A 340 31.66 -18.19 30.39
CA GLU A 340 32.47 -18.82 31.43
C GLU A 340 33.82 -19.35 30.94
N LYS A 341 34.90 -18.82 31.55
CA LYS A 341 36.16 -19.56 31.72
C LYS A 341 36.00 -20.56 32.88
N PRO A 342 36.71 -21.70 32.83
CA PRO A 342 36.19 -22.98 33.26
C PRO A 342 36.25 -23.16 34.78
N ARG A 343 35.20 -23.74 35.36
CA ARG A 343 35.30 -24.46 36.65
C ARG A 343 34.49 -25.76 36.65
N VAL A 344 35.04 -26.68 37.44
CA VAL A 344 34.83 -28.13 37.47
C VAL A 344 33.82 -28.52 38.56
N LEU A 345 32.78 -29.29 38.17
CA LEU A 345 31.97 -30.33 38.90
C LEU A 345 31.35 -30.01 40.29
N PRO A 346 30.39 -30.80 40.85
CA PRO A 346 29.53 -31.87 40.30
C PRO A 346 28.01 -31.69 40.60
N LEU A 347 27.19 -32.49 39.90
CA LEU A 347 25.79 -32.77 40.23
C LEU A 347 25.66 -33.50 41.59
N SER A 348 24.74 -33.05 42.44
CA SER A 348 24.11 -33.93 43.42
C SER A 348 22.61 -33.71 43.50
N MET A 349 21.92 -34.84 43.60
CA MET A 349 20.50 -35.07 43.43
C MET A 349 19.63 -34.50 44.57
N GLY A 350 18.36 -34.23 44.24
CA GLY A 350 17.27 -34.05 45.21
C GLY A 350 16.01 -33.53 44.52
N SER A 351 15.24 -34.36 43.83
CA SER A 351 14.07 -35.06 44.38
C SER A 351 12.98 -34.14 44.98
N ARG A 352 11.79 -34.22 44.36
CA ARG A 352 10.42 -34.19 44.94
C ARG A 352 9.56 -32.91 44.79
N ASN A 353 8.52 -33.13 43.99
CA ASN A 353 7.09 -33.04 44.29
C ASN A 353 6.37 -31.69 44.45
N TYR A 354 5.42 -31.53 43.51
CA TYR A 354 4.00 -31.19 43.67
C TYR A 354 3.56 -29.94 44.45
N ALA A 355 2.86 -29.09 43.69
CA ALA A 355 1.65 -28.35 44.00
C ALA A 355 1.68 -27.31 45.15
N THR A 356 1.29 -26.08 44.82
CA THR A 356 0.02 -25.49 45.32
C THR A 356 -0.24 -24.14 44.67
N GLU A 357 -1.53 -23.87 44.44
CA GLU A 357 -2.09 -22.61 43.97
C GLU A 357 -1.65 -21.41 44.83
N SER A 358 -1.51 -20.24 44.23
CA SER A 358 -1.93 -19.01 44.92
C SER A 358 -2.52 -18.00 43.93
N ARG A 359 -3.74 -17.58 44.25
CA ARG A 359 -4.45 -16.44 43.67
C ARG A 359 -3.71 -15.15 44.03
N VAL A 360 -3.53 -14.26 43.06
CA VAL A 360 -3.37 -12.82 43.30
C VAL A 360 -4.49 -12.10 42.55
N ALA A 361 -5.14 -11.19 43.26
CA ALA A 361 -6.43 -10.60 42.95
C ALA A 361 -6.43 -9.69 41.70
N SER A 362 -7.40 -9.93 40.83
CA SER A 362 -7.79 -9.05 39.73
C SER A 362 -8.59 -7.86 40.24
N ALA A 363 -8.15 -6.64 39.92
CA ALA A 363 -9.03 -5.48 39.88
C ALA A 363 -10.04 -5.67 38.73
N SER A 364 -11.31 -5.40 39.00
CA SER A 364 -12.45 -5.73 38.15
C SER A 364 -12.43 -5.00 36.79
N ALA A 365 -12.08 -5.70 35.71
CA ALA A 365 -12.44 -5.28 34.37
C ALA A 365 -13.83 -5.86 34.04
N SER A 366 -14.78 -4.98 33.71
CA SER A 366 -16.05 -5.38 33.11
C SER A 366 -15.78 -6.25 31.86
N PRO A 367 -16.54 -7.32 31.62
CA PRO A 367 -16.34 -8.14 30.43
C PRO A 367 -16.54 -7.28 29.18
N ARG A 368 -15.54 -7.25 28.28
CA ARG A 368 -15.60 -6.56 26.98
C ARG A 368 -16.86 -7.02 26.23
N LYS A 369 -17.67 -6.08 25.76
CA LYS A 369 -18.88 -6.36 25.00
C LYS A 369 -18.51 -6.88 23.60
N PRO A 370 -19.27 -7.84 23.05
CA PRO A 370 -19.07 -8.30 21.69
C PRO A 370 -19.32 -7.17 20.69
N HIS A 371 -18.65 -7.27 19.54
CA HIS A 371 -18.93 -6.42 18.39
C HIS A 371 -20.31 -6.71 17.77
N PHE A 372 -20.76 -5.81 16.91
CA PHE A 372 -21.93 -6.01 16.07
C PHE A 372 -21.75 -7.23 15.14
N ASP A 373 -22.81 -7.97 14.90
CA ASP A 373 -22.81 -9.07 13.93
C ASP A 373 -22.85 -8.54 12.49
N LYS A 374 -23.57 -7.42 12.29
CA LYS A 374 -23.80 -6.82 10.97
C LYS A 374 -23.98 -5.30 11.06
N ILE A 375 -23.27 -4.56 10.21
CA ILE A 375 -23.37 -3.11 10.09
C ILE A 375 -23.70 -2.68 8.67
N LEU A 376 -24.36 -1.53 8.53
CA LEU A 376 -24.57 -0.86 7.26
C LEU A 376 -23.59 0.31 7.11
N ILE A 377 -23.02 0.46 5.92
CA ILE A 377 -22.15 1.59 5.58
C ILE A 377 -22.97 2.56 4.72
N ALA A 378 -23.33 3.71 5.31
CA ALA A 378 -24.16 4.73 4.66
C ALA A 378 -23.30 5.71 3.81
N ASN A 379 -22.43 5.15 2.97
CA ASN A 379 -21.49 5.90 2.14
C ASN A 379 -21.07 5.12 0.88
N ARG A 380 -20.19 5.71 0.06
CA ARG A 380 -19.68 5.16 -1.19
C ARG A 380 -18.17 5.33 -1.34
N GLY A 381 -17.61 4.87 -2.46
CA GLY A 381 -16.23 5.15 -2.85
C GLY A 381 -15.20 4.58 -1.88
N GLU A 382 -14.06 5.24 -1.75
CA GLU A 382 -12.92 4.73 -0.97
C GLU A 382 -13.26 4.52 0.51
N ILE A 383 -14.04 5.43 1.12
CA ILE A 383 -14.39 5.33 2.54
C ILE A 383 -15.28 4.14 2.85
N ALA A 384 -16.19 3.77 1.94
CA ALA A 384 -16.97 2.56 2.12
C ALA A 384 -16.07 1.32 2.08
N CYS A 385 -15.12 1.27 1.14
CA CYS A 385 -14.11 0.21 1.07
C CYS A 385 -13.22 0.17 2.33
N ARG A 386 -12.83 1.34 2.89
CA ARG A 386 -12.05 1.49 4.11
C ARG A 386 -12.77 0.90 5.32
N VAL A 387 -14.06 1.19 5.48
CA VAL A 387 -14.86 0.66 6.59
C VAL A 387 -15.11 -0.84 6.43
N ILE A 388 -15.43 -1.31 5.22
CA ILE A 388 -15.64 -2.73 4.94
C ILE A 388 -14.40 -3.56 5.26
N ARG A 389 -13.19 -3.05 4.95
CA ARG A 389 -11.93 -3.74 5.27
C ARG A 389 -11.78 -3.97 6.78
N THR A 390 -12.02 -2.96 7.62
CA THR A 390 -11.94 -3.13 9.08
C THR A 390 -13.06 -4.02 9.62
N ALA A 391 -14.29 -3.84 9.16
CA ALA A 391 -15.40 -4.71 9.57
C ALA A 391 -15.09 -6.19 9.27
N ARG A 392 -14.57 -6.50 8.07
CA ARG A 392 -14.14 -7.85 7.70
C ARG A 392 -13.00 -8.37 8.57
N LYS A 393 -11.99 -7.54 8.87
CA LYS A 393 -10.89 -7.88 9.81
C LYS A 393 -11.43 -8.32 11.17
N LEU A 394 -12.52 -7.69 11.62
CA LEU A 394 -13.18 -7.98 12.90
C LEU A 394 -14.26 -9.08 12.81
N GLY A 395 -14.52 -9.65 11.63
CA GLY A 395 -15.56 -10.67 11.43
C GLY A 395 -17.01 -10.13 11.41
N ILE A 396 -17.19 -8.81 11.25
CA ILE A 396 -18.48 -8.14 11.19
C ILE A 396 -19.00 -8.17 9.75
N LYS A 397 -20.25 -8.61 9.55
CA LYS A 397 -20.88 -8.59 8.21
C LYS A 397 -21.21 -7.17 7.77
N THR A 398 -21.10 -6.92 6.48
CA THR A 398 -21.20 -5.58 5.90
C THR A 398 -22.33 -5.45 4.89
N VAL A 399 -23.10 -4.38 5.03
CA VAL A 399 -24.16 -3.99 4.09
C VAL A 399 -23.79 -2.67 3.45
N ALA A 400 -23.61 -2.66 2.13
CA ALA A 400 -23.42 -1.44 1.35
C ALA A 400 -24.75 -0.91 0.81
N VAL A 401 -24.80 0.40 0.57
CA VAL A 401 -25.87 1.03 -0.22
C VAL A 401 -25.29 1.66 -1.48
N TYR A 402 -26.07 1.67 -2.56
CA TYR A 402 -25.62 2.23 -3.84
C TYR A 402 -26.72 2.94 -4.62
N SER A 403 -26.35 3.97 -5.38
CA SER A 403 -27.23 4.57 -6.39
C SER A 403 -27.13 3.80 -7.72
N ASP A 404 -28.03 4.07 -8.67
CA ASP A 404 -28.04 3.39 -9.98
C ASP A 404 -26.69 3.42 -10.71
N VAL A 405 -25.93 4.53 -10.60
CA VAL A 405 -24.61 4.68 -11.25
C VAL A 405 -23.47 4.01 -10.49
N ASP A 406 -23.68 3.65 -9.22
CA ASP A 406 -22.69 2.99 -8.36
C ASP A 406 -22.85 1.47 -8.30
N LYS A 407 -23.76 0.90 -9.11
CA LYS A 407 -24.07 -0.55 -9.12
C LYS A 407 -22.83 -1.43 -9.25
N ASP A 408 -21.86 -1.00 -10.06
CA ASP A 408 -20.64 -1.76 -10.34
C ASP A 408 -19.41 -1.23 -9.56
N SER A 409 -19.61 -0.32 -8.61
CA SER A 409 -18.53 0.29 -7.82
C SER A 409 -17.86 -0.71 -6.87
N LEU A 410 -16.63 -0.40 -6.47
CA LEU A 410 -15.78 -1.31 -5.70
C LEU A 410 -16.40 -1.67 -4.34
N HIS A 411 -17.03 -0.71 -3.64
CA HIS A 411 -17.62 -0.97 -2.32
C HIS A 411 -18.83 -1.91 -2.39
N VAL A 412 -19.59 -1.89 -3.49
CA VAL A 412 -20.69 -2.84 -3.76
C VAL A 412 -20.15 -4.25 -3.92
N LYS A 413 -19.05 -4.40 -4.67
CA LYS A 413 -18.38 -5.70 -4.88
C LYS A 413 -17.71 -6.23 -3.62
N LEU A 414 -17.31 -5.35 -2.70
CA LEU A 414 -16.64 -5.72 -1.46
C LEU A 414 -17.61 -6.09 -0.34
N ALA A 415 -18.80 -5.51 -0.27
CA ALA A 415 -19.74 -5.79 0.82
C ALA A 415 -20.35 -7.20 0.73
N ASP A 416 -20.79 -7.74 1.86
CA ASP A 416 -21.47 -9.04 1.90
C ASP A 416 -22.89 -8.96 1.31
N GLU A 417 -23.54 -7.80 1.47
CA GLU A 417 -24.82 -7.47 0.88
C GLU A 417 -24.81 -6.02 0.34
N ALA A 418 -25.58 -5.75 -0.71
CA ALA A 418 -25.69 -4.40 -1.26
C ALA A 418 -27.11 -4.08 -1.74
N TYR A 419 -27.60 -2.89 -1.40
CA TYR A 419 -28.97 -2.46 -1.70
C TYR A 419 -29.01 -1.16 -2.50
N ASN A 420 -29.84 -1.13 -3.54
CA ASN A 420 -30.06 0.07 -4.34
C ASN A 420 -30.95 1.06 -3.55
N ILE A 421 -30.52 2.32 -3.46
CA ILE A 421 -31.21 3.41 -2.76
C ILE A 421 -31.68 4.53 -3.69
N GLY A 422 -31.69 4.33 -5.00
CA GLY A 422 -32.30 5.22 -5.99
C GLY A 422 -31.34 5.80 -7.02
N PRO A 423 -31.73 6.92 -7.67
CA PRO A 423 -30.99 7.47 -8.80
C PRO A 423 -29.69 8.14 -8.40
N ALA A 424 -28.90 8.53 -9.41
CA ALA A 424 -27.55 9.06 -9.23
C ALA A 424 -27.44 10.30 -8.30
N PRO A 425 -28.33 11.30 -8.34
CA PRO A 425 -28.21 12.47 -7.47
C PRO A 425 -28.25 12.10 -5.98
N SER A 426 -27.25 12.56 -5.21
CA SER A 426 -27.14 12.21 -3.78
C SER A 426 -28.36 12.64 -2.95
N ALA A 427 -29.01 13.75 -3.31
CA ALA A 427 -30.25 14.24 -2.69
C ALA A 427 -31.41 13.22 -2.76
N GLU A 428 -31.38 12.33 -3.76
CA GLU A 428 -32.40 11.31 -4.01
C GLU A 428 -31.95 9.89 -3.61
N SER A 429 -30.67 9.74 -3.24
CA SER A 429 -30.03 8.48 -2.83
C SER A 429 -29.34 8.61 -1.48
N TYR A 430 -28.03 8.88 -1.43
CA TYR A 430 -27.20 8.84 -0.21
C TYR A 430 -27.63 9.80 0.92
N LEU A 431 -28.41 10.84 0.62
CA LEU A 431 -28.98 11.77 1.61
C LEU A 431 -30.39 11.38 2.06
N ARG A 432 -30.97 10.30 1.52
CA ARG A 432 -32.31 9.80 1.88
C ARG A 432 -32.25 8.91 3.12
N MET A 433 -32.37 9.55 4.27
CA MET A 433 -32.41 8.91 5.60
C MET A 433 -33.46 7.79 5.66
N ASP A 434 -34.65 8.02 5.11
CA ASP A 434 -35.76 7.06 5.07
C ASP A 434 -35.39 5.76 4.35
N LYS A 435 -34.71 5.86 3.21
CA LYS A 435 -34.25 4.69 2.44
C LYS A 435 -33.16 3.93 3.18
N ILE A 436 -32.22 4.64 3.81
CA ILE A 436 -31.12 3.99 4.55
C ILE A 436 -31.66 3.22 5.77
N ILE A 437 -32.60 3.82 6.52
CA ILE A 437 -33.28 3.17 7.65
C ILE A 437 -34.07 1.95 7.16
N GLN A 438 -34.80 2.07 6.05
CA GLN A 438 -35.50 0.95 5.43
C GLN A 438 -34.55 -0.23 5.12
N VAL A 439 -33.39 0.04 4.54
CA VAL A 439 -32.38 -1.00 4.26
C VAL A 439 -31.87 -1.63 5.56
N CYS A 440 -31.62 -0.85 6.62
CA CYS A 440 -31.19 -1.40 7.91
C CYS A 440 -32.15 -2.46 8.43
N HIS A 441 -33.47 -2.20 8.35
CA HIS A 441 -34.49 -3.17 8.74
C HIS A 441 -34.54 -4.39 7.82
N GLN A 442 -34.39 -4.20 6.50
CA GLN A 442 -34.39 -5.31 5.53
C GLN A 442 -33.19 -6.24 5.71
N SER A 443 -32.00 -5.67 5.92
CA SER A 443 -30.75 -6.43 6.05
C SER A 443 -30.51 -6.96 7.47
N GLY A 444 -31.20 -6.41 8.48
CA GLY A 444 -30.95 -6.67 9.89
C GLY A 444 -29.64 -6.06 10.40
N ALA A 445 -29.22 -4.91 9.87
CA ALA A 445 -28.03 -4.21 10.35
C ALA A 445 -28.30 -3.60 11.73
N GLN A 446 -27.38 -3.81 12.68
CA GLN A 446 -27.50 -3.35 14.07
C GLN A 446 -26.94 -1.93 14.27
N ALA A 447 -26.06 -1.50 13.38
CA ALA A 447 -25.42 -0.20 13.45
C ALA A 447 -25.16 0.37 12.05
N VAL A 448 -25.06 1.70 11.95
CA VAL A 448 -24.74 2.42 10.73
C VAL A 448 -23.42 3.17 10.92
N HIS A 449 -22.45 2.88 10.04
CA HIS A 449 -21.25 3.68 9.90
C HIS A 449 -21.47 4.72 8.79
N PRO A 450 -21.48 6.02 9.11
CA PRO A 450 -21.76 7.05 8.11
C PRO A 450 -20.54 7.39 7.23
N GLY A 451 -19.33 7.02 7.66
CA GLY A 451 -18.11 7.47 7.00
C GLY A 451 -17.92 8.97 7.20
N TYR A 452 -17.70 9.71 6.12
CA TYR A 452 -17.61 11.17 6.12
C TYR A 452 -18.47 11.79 5.01
N GLY A 453 -18.87 13.05 5.18
CA GLY A 453 -19.83 13.68 4.29
C GLY A 453 -21.21 12.99 4.34
N PHE A 454 -22.09 13.35 3.40
CA PHE A 454 -23.48 12.88 3.37
C PHE A 454 -24.20 13.10 4.71
N LEU A 455 -24.51 12.02 5.43
CA LEU A 455 -25.27 12.05 6.69
C LEU A 455 -24.38 11.96 7.95
N SER A 456 -23.05 11.99 7.82
CA SER A 456 -22.13 11.82 8.95
C SER A 456 -22.24 12.90 10.03
N GLU A 457 -22.67 14.11 9.65
CA GLU A 457 -22.82 15.26 10.55
C GLU A 457 -24.28 15.71 10.62
N ASN A 458 -25.21 14.78 10.36
CA ASN A 458 -26.65 15.05 10.41
C ASN A 458 -27.24 14.56 11.74
N ALA A 459 -27.48 15.49 12.66
CA ALA A 459 -28.03 15.18 13.98
C ALA A 459 -29.39 14.47 13.91
N LYS A 460 -30.28 14.88 12.98
CA LYS A 460 -31.59 14.25 12.80
C LYS A 460 -31.49 12.80 12.37
N PHE A 461 -30.49 12.46 11.55
CA PHE A 461 -30.26 11.09 11.14
C PHE A 461 -29.82 10.21 12.33
N ALA A 462 -28.89 10.72 13.16
CA ALA A 462 -28.47 10.02 14.38
C ALA A 462 -29.64 9.81 15.36
N GLU A 463 -30.52 10.82 15.53
CA GLU A 463 -31.74 10.71 16.35
C GLU A 463 -32.71 9.67 15.81
N GLN A 464 -32.95 9.66 14.50
CA GLN A 464 -33.85 8.70 13.85
C GLN A 464 -33.34 7.26 13.98
N LEU A 465 -32.03 7.03 13.77
CA LEU A 465 -31.44 5.71 13.98
C LEU A 465 -31.61 5.23 15.43
N ALA A 466 -31.37 6.11 16.40
CA ALA A 466 -31.55 5.79 17.82
C ALA A 466 -33.02 5.46 18.15
N ALA A 467 -33.99 6.16 17.56
CA ALA A 467 -35.42 5.89 17.72
C ALA A 467 -35.82 4.49 17.19
N GLU A 468 -35.13 4.02 16.15
CA GLU A 468 -35.31 2.70 15.55
C GLU A 468 -34.45 1.60 16.21
N GLY A 469 -33.69 1.93 17.26
CA GLY A 469 -32.81 0.98 17.96
C GLY A 469 -31.56 0.60 17.18
N ILE A 470 -31.17 1.39 16.18
CA ILE A 470 -29.97 1.19 15.36
C ILE A 470 -28.86 2.11 15.87
N VAL A 471 -27.67 1.57 16.14
CA VAL A 471 -26.56 2.36 16.68
C VAL A 471 -25.94 3.23 15.58
N PHE A 472 -25.85 4.54 15.82
CA PHE A 472 -25.05 5.45 14.99
C PHE A 472 -23.58 5.38 15.42
N ILE A 473 -22.68 4.95 14.52
CA ILE A 473 -21.25 4.85 14.79
C ILE A 473 -20.61 6.23 14.58
N GLY A 474 -20.75 7.10 15.58
CA GLY A 474 -20.30 8.49 15.55
C GLY A 474 -20.66 9.24 16.84
N PRO A 475 -20.48 10.57 16.88
CA PRO A 475 -20.83 11.37 18.04
C PRO A 475 -22.34 11.44 18.26
N PRO A 476 -22.78 11.75 19.50
CA PRO A 476 -24.20 11.95 19.79
C PRO A 476 -24.74 13.18 19.05
N ALA A 477 -26.04 13.16 18.73
CA ALA A 477 -26.72 14.27 18.05
C ALA A 477 -26.52 15.63 18.71
N SER A 478 -26.46 15.67 20.05
CA SER A 478 -26.19 16.89 20.82
C SER A 478 -24.83 17.50 20.48
N ALA A 479 -23.77 16.69 20.36
CA ALA A 479 -22.44 17.17 20.01
C ALA A 479 -22.39 17.68 18.56
N ILE A 480 -23.08 17.00 17.64
CA ILE A 480 -23.23 17.44 16.25
C ILE A 480 -23.90 18.81 16.18
N ILE A 481 -24.98 19.03 16.94
CA ILE A 481 -25.69 20.31 17.01
C ILE A 481 -24.79 21.41 17.57
N SER A 482 -24.18 21.18 18.73
CA SER A 482 -23.35 22.17 19.42
C SER A 482 -22.19 22.67 18.55
N MET A 483 -21.62 21.80 17.70
CA MET A 483 -20.50 22.15 16.82
C MET A 483 -20.93 22.66 15.43
N GLY A 484 -22.21 22.55 15.07
CA GLY A 484 -22.73 23.01 13.78
C GLY A 484 -22.89 24.52 13.65
N SER A 485 -22.94 25.27 14.76
CA SER A 485 -23.04 26.73 14.79
C SER A 485 -21.72 27.38 15.19
N LYS A 486 -21.16 28.26 14.36
CA LYS A 486 -19.86 28.92 14.63
C LYS A 486 -19.86 29.81 15.88
N SER A 487 -20.99 30.43 16.19
CA SER A 487 -21.10 31.30 17.36
C SER A 487 -21.23 30.47 18.64
N GLU A 488 -22.09 29.45 18.62
CA GLU A 488 -22.30 28.55 19.76
C GLU A 488 -21.03 27.75 20.08
N SER A 489 -20.37 27.20 19.04
CA SER A 489 -19.13 26.45 19.21
C SER A 489 -18.04 27.30 19.85
N LYS A 490 -17.85 28.55 19.42
CA LYS A 490 -16.88 29.48 20.02
C LYS A 490 -17.16 29.80 21.49
N ASN A 491 -18.43 29.99 21.86
CA ASN A 491 -18.80 30.24 23.26
C ASN A 491 -18.47 29.03 24.14
N ILE A 492 -18.77 27.82 23.66
CA ILE A 492 -18.42 26.56 24.33
C ILE A 492 -16.90 26.44 24.47
N MET A 493 -16.15 26.66 23.38
CA MET A 493 -14.69 26.54 23.36
C MET A 493 -13.99 27.55 24.26
N SER A 494 -14.42 28.81 24.23
CA SER A 494 -13.89 29.84 25.12
C SER A 494 -14.17 29.53 26.58
N SER A 495 -15.36 29.02 26.91
CA SER A 495 -15.72 28.58 28.26
C SER A 495 -14.90 27.36 28.71
N ALA A 496 -14.47 26.51 27.76
CA ALA A 496 -13.59 25.36 27.99
C ALA A 496 -12.10 25.72 28.05
N GLY A 497 -11.75 27.02 27.92
CA GLY A 497 -10.35 27.48 27.94
C GLY A 497 -9.57 27.14 26.66
N VAL A 498 -10.27 26.91 25.55
CA VAL A 498 -9.68 26.71 24.22
C VAL A 498 -9.57 28.07 23.52
N PRO A 499 -8.36 28.48 23.08
CA PRO A 499 -8.17 29.79 22.46
C PRO A 499 -8.98 29.89 21.18
N CYS A 500 -9.78 30.94 21.03
CA CYS A 500 -10.53 31.25 19.81
C CYS A 500 -9.92 32.48 19.14
N VAL A 501 -10.04 32.60 17.81
CA VAL A 501 -9.49 33.76 17.08
C VAL A 501 -10.10 35.03 17.67
N PRO A 502 -9.28 36.02 18.08
CA PRO A 502 -9.78 37.29 18.59
C PRO A 502 -10.76 37.90 17.60
N GLY A 503 -11.96 38.24 18.06
CA GLY A 503 -13.01 38.68 17.17
C GLY A 503 -14.30 39.06 17.88
N TYR A 504 -15.17 39.73 17.13
CA TYR A 504 -16.54 40.04 17.53
C TYR A 504 -17.51 39.06 16.88
N HIS A 505 -18.33 38.41 17.71
CA HIS A 505 -19.32 37.40 17.31
C HIS A 505 -20.67 37.58 18.04
N GLY A 506 -20.97 38.79 18.50
CA GLY A 506 -22.23 39.11 19.16
C GLY A 506 -23.36 39.49 18.18
N ASP A 507 -24.55 39.70 18.74
CA ASP A 507 -25.78 39.93 17.97
C ASP A 507 -25.90 41.34 17.36
N LYS A 508 -25.03 42.29 17.75
CA LYS A 508 -25.08 43.67 17.27
C LYS A 508 -24.39 43.79 15.92
N GLN A 509 -25.19 43.88 14.86
CA GLN A 509 -24.75 43.86 13.45
C GLN A 509 -24.67 45.25 12.78
N ASP A 510 -24.64 46.32 13.57
CA ASP A 510 -24.54 47.70 13.09
C ASP A 510 -23.16 47.96 12.44
N PRO A 511 -23.08 48.45 11.18
CA PRO A 511 -21.81 48.62 10.46
C PRO A 511 -20.77 49.48 11.19
N ASP A 512 -21.19 50.59 11.81
CA ASP A 512 -20.32 51.50 12.57
C ASP A 512 -19.71 50.79 13.76
N PHE A 513 -20.55 50.06 14.50
CA PHE A 513 -20.11 49.26 15.62
C PHE A 513 -19.15 48.14 15.19
N LEU A 514 -19.47 47.41 14.12
CA LEU A 514 -18.60 46.36 13.58
C LEU A 514 -17.24 46.91 13.13
N PHE A 515 -17.20 48.12 12.56
CA PHE A 515 -15.96 48.80 12.22
C PHE A 515 -15.15 49.20 13.47
N GLN A 516 -15.81 49.72 14.52
CA GLN A 516 -15.16 50.00 15.80
C GLN A 516 -14.56 48.74 16.44
N GLU A 517 -15.28 47.61 16.39
CA GLU A 517 -14.75 46.33 16.85
C GLU A 517 -13.57 45.87 15.98
N ALA A 518 -13.64 46.03 14.65
CA ALA A 518 -12.51 45.75 13.75
C ALA A 518 -11.27 46.58 14.11
N GLN A 519 -11.44 47.86 14.47
CA GLN A 519 -10.35 48.72 14.93
C GLN A 519 -9.74 48.24 16.26
N LYS A 520 -10.58 47.75 17.19
CA LYS A 520 -10.10 47.19 18.47
C LYS A 520 -9.35 45.87 18.28
N ILE A 521 -9.82 45.01 17.38
CA ILE A 521 -9.16 43.75 16.99
C ILE A 521 -7.82 44.04 16.30
N GLY A 522 -7.78 45.12 15.50
CA GLY A 522 -6.63 45.57 14.74
C GLY A 522 -6.55 44.89 13.37
N PHE A 523 -6.35 45.69 12.33
CA PHE A 523 -6.22 45.22 10.95
C PHE A 523 -4.91 44.45 10.71
N PRO A 524 -4.85 43.54 9.72
CA PRO A 524 -5.96 43.10 8.87
C PRO A 524 -7.02 42.28 9.63
N VAL A 525 -8.27 42.36 9.19
CA VAL A 525 -9.42 41.60 9.75
C VAL A 525 -10.11 40.76 8.68
N LEU A 526 -10.85 39.74 9.12
CA LEU A 526 -11.63 38.84 8.29
C LEU A 526 -13.09 38.90 8.71
N ILE A 527 -13.95 39.31 7.79
CA ILE A 527 -15.41 39.28 7.97
C ILE A 527 -15.89 37.91 7.50
N LYS A 528 -16.66 37.18 8.31
CA LYS A 528 -17.19 35.86 7.97
C LYS A 528 -18.69 35.77 8.23
N ALA A 529 -19.41 35.05 7.37
CA ALA A 529 -20.77 34.60 7.66
C ALA A 529 -20.82 33.67 8.89
N ILE A 530 -21.84 33.83 9.75
CA ILE A 530 -22.07 32.96 10.92
C ILE A 530 -22.45 31.54 10.49
N HIS A 531 -23.21 31.42 9.40
CA HIS A 531 -23.66 30.14 8.86
C HIS A 531 -22.82 29.74 7.63
N GLY A 532 -22.64 28.44 7.44
CA GLY A 532 -22.00 27.87 6.25
C GLY A 532 -20.49 27.62 6.36
N GLY A 533 -19.98 26.75 5.49
CA GLY A 533 -18.57 26.33 5.40
C GLY A 533 -17.94 26.59 4.03
N GLY A 534 -16.68 26.17 3.84
CA GLY A 534 -15.99 26.22 2.54
C GLY A 534 -15.54 27.61 2.08
N GLY A 535 -15.47 28.59 3.00
CA GLY A 535 -14.99 29.95 2.72
C GLY A 535 -15.98 30.87 2.01
N LYS A 536 -17.21 30.43 1.77
CA LYS A 536 -18.29 31.26 1.23
C LYS A 536 -18.70 32.34 2.24
N GLY A 537 -18.84 33.58 1.78
CA GLY A 537 -19.21 34.72 2.62
C GLY A 537 -18.09 35.23 3.53
N MET A 538 -16.82 35.04 3.13
CA MET A 538 -15.66 35.60 3.83
C MET A 538 -15.00 36.75 3.05
N ARG A 539 -14.61 37.84 3.73
CA ARG A 539 -13.89 38.96 3.11
C ARG A 539 -12.76 39.46 4.00
N THR A 540 -11.55 39.45 3.45
CA THR A 540 -10.37 40.04 4.10
C THR A 540 -10.38 41.54 3.88
N VAL A 541 -10.19 42.30 4.96
CA VAL A 541 -10.04 43.75 4.93
C VAL A 541 -8.66 44.09 5.47
N LEU A 542 -7.80 44.59 4.60
CA LEU A 542 -6.40 44.88 4.92
C LEU A 542 -6.23 46.28 5.50
N GLU A 543 -6.94 47.24 4.94
CA GLU A 543 -6.79 48.66 5.28
C GLU A 543 -7.69 49.05 6.46
N PRO A 544 -7.19 49.83 7.43
CA PRO A 544 -7.97 50.33 8.55
C PRO A 544 -8.85 51.53 8.17
N THR A 545 -9.44 51.52 6.97
CA THR A 545 -10.34 52.56 6.45
C THR A 545 -11.78 52.11 6.52
N ARG A 546 -12.70 53.06 6.68
CA ARG A 546 -14.12 52.75 6.82
C ARG A 546 -14.70 52.25 5.50
N GLU A 547 -14.27 52.84 4.41
CA GLU A 547 -14.70 52.54 3.05
C GLU A 547 -14.36 51.09 2.68
N ALA A 548 -13.11 50.65 2.94
CA ALA A 548 -12.68 49.27 2.67
C ALA A 548 -13.43 48.25 3.53
N PHE A 549 -13.70 48.59 4.80
CA PHE A 549 -14.48 47.71 5.68
C PHE A 549 -15.93 47.58 5.24
N GLU A 550 -16.57 48.69 4.85
CA GLU A 550 -17.96 48.70 4.39
C GLU A 550 -18.14 47.91 3.09
N GLU A 551 -17.20 48.02 2.14
CA GLU A 551 -17.20 47.21 0.92
C GLU A 551 -17.09 45.70 1.24
N GLY A 552 -16.15 45.33 2.11
CA GLY A 552 -15.98 43.96 2.57
C GLY A 552 -17.23 43.42 3.28
N LEU A 553 -17.82 44.21 4.17
CA LEU A 553 -19.03 43.85 4.91
C LEU A 553 -20.22 43.61 3.98
N LEU A 554 -20.51 44.54 3.08
CA LEU A 554 -21.61 44.42 2.12
C LEU A 554 -21.40 43.24 1.18
N SER A 555 -20.16 42.97 0.77
CA SER A 555 -19.88 41.82 -0.06
C SER A 555 -20.07 40.50 0.71
N ALA A 556 -19.62 40.40 1.96
CA ALA A 556 -19.79 39.20 2.78
C ALA A 556 -21.29 38.93 3.06
N LYS A 557 -22.05 39.97 3.42
CA LYS A 557 -23.50 39.87 3.67
C LYS A 557 -24.28 39.41 2.45
N ARG A 558 -24.00 39.98 1.26
CA ARG A 558 -24.68 39.58 0.01
C ARG A 558 -24.44 38.11 -0.31
N GLU A 559 -23.21 37.64 -0.18
CA GLU A 559 -22.88 36.24 -0.45
C GLU A 559 -23.48 35.30 0.59
N SER A 560 -23.48 35.69 1.87
CA SER A 560 -24.10 34.96 2.96
C SER A 560 -25.61 34.84 2.78
N LEU A 561 -26.29 35.93 2.44
CA LEU A 561 -27.73 35.95 2.19
C LEU A 561 -28.08 35.05 1.00
N LYS A 562 -27.29 35.13 -0.08
CA LYS A 562 -27.47 34.27 -1.28
C LYS A 562 -27.29 32.78 -0.95
N SER A 563 -26.29 32.45 -0.14
CA SER A 563 -25.89 31.05 0.08
C SER A 563 -26.63 30.38 1.24
N PHE A 564 -27.00 31.15 2.26
CA PHE A 564 -27.47 30.64 3.55
C PHE A 564 -28.76 31.32 4.06
N GLY A 565 -29.29 32.32 3.35
CA GLY A 565 -30.50 33.04 3.75
C GLY A 565 -30.34 33.88 5.03
N ASN A 566 -29.09 34.13 5.45
CA ASN A 566 -28.76 34.87 6.68
C ASN A 566 -27.64 35.87 6.38
N ASP A 567 -27.79 37.14 6.78
CA ASP A 567 -26.80 38.21 6.56
C ASP A 567 -25.93 38.52 7.79
N THR A 568 -26.08 37.76 8.87
CA THR A 568 -25.33 37.95 10.12
C THR A 568 -23.89 37.52 9.92
N VAL A 569 -22.96 38.40 10.33
CA VAL A 569 -21.52 38.18 10.20
C VAL A 569 -20.81 38.26 11.56
N LEU A 570 -19.60 37.76 11.58
CA LEU A 570 -18.62 37.94 12.64
C LEU A 570 -17.36 38.60 12.06
N VAL A 571 -16.60 39.30 12.91
CA VAL A 571 -15.35 39.98 12.53
C VAL A 571 -14.22 39.36 13.34
N GLU A 572 -13.20 38.84 12.67
CA GLU A 572 -12.07 38.17 13.31
C GLU A 572 -10.75 38.81 12.92
N LYS A 573 -9.72 38.61 13.73
CA LYS A 573 -8.35 38.88 13.32
C LYS A 573 -8.00 38.04 12.08
N TYR A 574 -7.44 38.68 11.05
CA TYR A 574 -6.90 37.95 9.90
C TYR A 574 -5.45 37.55 10.19
N ILE A 575 -5.20 36.24 10.20
CA ILE A 575 -3.86 35.66 10.33
C ILE A 575 -3.22 35.66 8.94
N GLN A 576 -2.02 36.25 8.82
CA GLN A 576 -1.39 36.51 7.51
C GLN A 576 -0.62 35.31 6.97
N ARG A 577 0.12 34.59 7.84
CA ARG A 577 0.83 33.34 7.51
C ARG A 577 0.23 32.13 8.24
N PRO A 578 -1.04 31.80 7.97
CA PRO A 578 -1.73 30.74 8.69
C PRO A 578 -1.36 29.35 8.18
N ARG A 579 -1.15 28.43 9.12
CA ARG A 579 -1.19 26.98 8.91
C ARG A 579 -2.51 26.42 9.40
N HIS A 580 -3.05 25.46 8.65
CA HIS A 580 -4.20 24.69 9.07
C HIS A 580 -3.68 23.44 9.79
N VAL A 581 -3.71 23.47 11.13
CA VAL A 581 -3.27 22.37 11.99
C VAL A 581 -4.47 21.81 12.72
N GLU A 582 -4.67 20.50 12.68
CA GLU A 582 -5.83 19.85 13.27
C GLU A 582 -5.44 18.71 14.18
N VAL A 583 -6.21 18.43 15.21
CA VAL A 583 -5.94 17.36 16.17
C VAL A 583 -7.01 16.30 16.08
N GLN A 584 -6.57 15.05 15.90
CA GLN A 584 -7.46 13.90 16.01
C GLN A 584 -7.82 13.67 17.48
N VAL A 585 -9.11 13.65 17.79
CA VAL A 585 -9.60 13.24 19.12
C VAL A 585 -10.39 11.96 19.01
N PHE A 586 -10.38 11.19 20.09
CA PHE A 586 -11.18 9.98 20.24
C PHE A 586 -11.78 9.93 21.64
N ALA A 587 -13.07 9.64 21.73
CA ALA A 587 -13.78 9.59 23.00
C ALA A 587 -14.67 8.35 23.11
N ASP A 588 -14.82 7.79 24.31
CA ASP A 588 -15.75 6.70 24.59
C ASP A 588 -17.03 7.18 25.31
N THR A 589 -18.01 6.28 25.45
CA THR A 589 -19.27 6.56 26.16
C THR A 589 -19.11 6.66 27.68
N LEU A 590 -17.89 6.47 28.21
CA LEU A 590 -17.58 6.50 29.64
C LEU A 590 -16.92 7.83 30.06
N GLY A 591 -16.75 8.76 29.11
CA GLY A 591 -16.16 10.07 29.34
C GLY A 591 -14.63 10.10 29.20
N ASN A 592 -13.99 9.00 28.78
CA ASN A 592 -12.57 9.03 28.44
C ASN A 592 -12.38 9.71 27.09
N VAL A 593 -11.36 10.55 26.99
CA VAL A 593 -11.03 11.31 25.78
C VAL A 593 -9.52 11.37 25.64
N VAL A 594 -9.02 11.08 24.43
CA VAL A 594 -7.60 11.14 24.06
C VAL A 594 -7.39 11.91 22.76
N SER A 595 -6.20 12.48 22.61
CA SER A 595 -5.63 13.01 21.37
C SER A 595 -4.80 11.92 20.69
N LEU A 596 -5.01 11.72 19.39
CA LEU A 596 -4.19 10.88 18.51
C LEU A 596 -3.23 11.73 17.66
N TRP A 597 -2.76 12.83 18.25
CA TRP A 597 -1.83 13.80 17.65
C TRP A 597 -2.43 14.65 16.53
N GLU A 598 -1.61 15.60 16.08
CA GLU A 598 -1.97 16.60 15.10
C GLU A 598 -1.57 16.22 13.68
N ARG A 599 -2.25 16.86 12.73
CA ARG A 599 -1.98 16.85 11.29
C ARG A 599 -1.82 18.29 10.80
N ASP A 600 -1.03 18.47 9.76
CA ASP A 600 -0.97 19.71 8.99
C ASP A 600 -1.65 19.51 7.64
N CYS A 601 -2.64 20.34 7.36
CA CYS A 601 -3.43 20.32 6.12
C CYS A 601 -3.33 21.67 5.39
N SER A 602 -2.26 22.43 5.61
CA SER A 602 -2.08 23.78 5.07
C SER A 602 -2.05 23.80 3.54
N VAL A 603 -1.56 22.74 2.89
CA VAL A 603 -1.52 22.69 1.43
C VAL A 603 -2.92 22.38 0.88
N GLN A 604 -3.63 23.45 0.53
CA GLN A 604 -5.01 23.40 0.06
C GLN A 604 -5.26 24.28 -1.18
N ARG A 605 -6.21 23.87 -2.03
CA ARG A 605 -6.70 24.61 -3.19
C ARG A 605 -8.11 25.11 -2.94
N ARG A 606 -8.33 26.42 -2.81
CA ARG A 606 -9.67 27.01 -2.55
C ARG A 606 -10.40 26.31 -1.38
N ASN A 607 -9.70 26.10 -0.27
CA ASN A 607 -10.17 25.38 0.93
C ASN A 607 -10.36 23.86 0.76
N GLN A 608 -9.96 23.27 -0.37
CA GLN A 608 -9.90 21.83 -0.56
C GLN A 608 -8.51 21.32 -0.20
N LYS A 609 -8.39 20.45 0.81
CA LYS A 609 -7.13 19.83 1.22
C LYS A 609 -6.56 18.96 0.09
N ILE A 610 -5.25 19.07 -0.17
CA ILE A 610 -4.57 18.43 -1.30
C ILE A 610 -3.50 17.44 -0.81
N ILE A 611 -2.61 17.91 0.08
CA ILE A 611 -1.62 17.09 0.78
C ILE A 611 -1.75 17.36 2.27
N GLU A 612 -1.79 16.29 3.04
CA GLU A 612 -1.85 16.28 4.48
C GLU A 612 -0.63 15.56 5.05
N GLU A 613 -0.14 16.00 6.20
CA GLU A 613 0.99 15.36 6.86
C GLU A 613 0.79 15.23 8.37
N ALA A 614 1.40 14.19 8.96
CA ALA A 614 1.36 13.95 10.39
C ALA A 614 2.70 13.38 10.88
N PRO A 615 3.28 13.84 12.00
CA PRO A 615 2.86 15.02 12.77
C PRO A 615 3.03 16.34 11.99
N ALA A 616 2.52 17.45 12.51
CA ALA A 616 2.70 18.75 11.88
C ALA A 616 4.19 19.20 11.98
N PRO A 617 4.80 19.70 10.88
CA PRO A 617 6.21 20.06 10.88
C PRO A 617 6.50 21.27 11.77
N GLY A 618 7.66 21.27 12.44
CA GLY A 618 8.16 22.45 13.16
C GLY A 618 7.47 22.77 14.50
N LEU A 619 6.51 21.98 14.99
CA LEU A 619 5.91 22.20 16.32
C LEU A 619 6.80 21.63 17.44
N SER A 620 7.07 22.46 18.46
CA SER A 620 7.79 22.02 19.66
C SER A 620 6.98 21.00 20.46
N PRO A 621 7.63 20.15 21.29
CA PRO A 621 6.93 19.21 22.17
C PRO A 621 5.91 19.90 23.10
N GLU A 622 6.24 21.08 23.61
CA GLU A 622 5.39 21.87 24.50
C GLU A 622 4.12 22.33 23.79
N LEU A 623 4.29 22.90 22.59
CA LEU A 623 3.19 23.38 21.77
C LEU A 623 2.27 22.25 21.33
N ARG A 624 2.83 21.09 20.95
CA ARG A 624 2.07 19.88 20.61
C ARG A 624 1.26 19.35 21.80
N ALA A 625 1.87 19.34 22.99
CA ALA A 625 1.20 18.93 24.21
C ALA A 625 0.04 19.87 24.56
N ASP A 626 0.24 21.20 24.44
CA ASP A 626 -0.81 22.19 24.67
C ASP A 626 -1.95 22.06 23.65
N LEU A 627 -1.62 21.97 22.35
CA LEU A 627 -2.60 21.75 21.28
C LEU A 627 -3.45 20.49 21.52
N SER A 628 -2.82 19.39 21.91
CA SER A 628 -3.50 18.14 22.28
C SER A 628 -4.40 18.31 23.51
N ALA A 629 -3.93 19.02 24.54
CA ALA A 629 -4.71 19.29 25.74
C ALA A 629 -5.94 20.16 25.44
N LYS A 630 -5.80 21.17 24.57
CA LYS A 630 -6.92 22.02 24.12
C LYS A 630 -7.93 21.24 23.29
N ALA A 631 -7.48 20.34 22.41
CA ALA A 631 -8.37 19.47 21.64
C ALA A 631 -9.16 18.50 22.54
N ILE A 632 -8.52 17.92 23.55
CA ILE A 632 -9.20 17.06 24.55
C ILE A 632 -10.22 17.88 25.35
N ALA A 633 -9.88 19.11 25.76
CA ALA A 633 -10.80 20.01 26.45
C ALA A 633 -12.02 20.35 25.57
N ALA A 634 -11.81 20.65 24.29
CA ALA A 634 -12.88 20.89 23.32
C ALA A 634 -13.85 19.71 23.22
N ALA A 635 -13.32 18.49 23.04
CA ALA A 635 -14.14 17.28 22.94
C ALA A 635 -14.91 16.97 24.24
N ARG A 636 -14.29 17.20 25.41
CA ARG A 636 -14.96 17.04 26.71
C ARG A 636 -16.10 18.04 26.90
N ALA A 637 -15.93 19.28 26.45
CA ALA A 637 -16.92 20.34 26.61
C ALA A 637 -18.27 20.03 25.94
N VAL A 638 -18.27 19.15 24.93
CA VAL A 638 -19.46 18.75 24.18
C VAL A 638 -19.90 17.30 24.43
N ASN A 639 -19.29 16.61 25.40
CA ASN A 639 -19.52 15.19 25.67
C ASN A 639 -19.37 14.32 24.40
N TYR A 640 -18.29 14.55 23.66
CA TYR A 640 -18.04 13.91 22.37
C TYR A 640 -17.88 12.38 22.51
N VAL A 641 -18.21 11.61 21.46
CA VAL A 641 -18.03 10.15 21.37
C VAL A 641 -17.55 9.76 19.97
N GLY A 642 -16.72 8.73 19.88
CA GLY A 642 -16.14 8.26 18.63
C GLY A 642 -14.97 9.12 18.14
N ALA A 643 -14.71 9.08 16.84
CA ALA A 643 -13.66 9.87 16.20
C ALA A 643 -14.15 11.29 15.89
N GLY A 644 -13.33 12.29 16.17
CA GLY A 644 -13.57 13.69 15.82
C GLY A 644 -12.28 14.42 15.52
N THR A 645 -12.36 15.59 14.91
CA THR A 645 -11.16 16.41 14.64
C THR A 645 -11.42 17.85 15.04
N VAL A 646 -10.53 18.41 15.86
CA VAL A 646 -10.55 19.81 16.26
C VAL A 646 -9.57 20.56 15.36
N GLU A 647 -10.08 21.47 14.53
CA GLU A 647 -9.29 22.24 13.58
C GLU A 647 -8.84 23.57 14.22
N PHE A 648 -7.56 23.88 14.07
CA PHE A 648 -6.93 25.10 14.54
C PHE A 648 -6.29 25.86 13.37
N ILE A 649 -6.32 27.19 13.47
CA ILE A 649 -5.47 28.06 12.68
C ILE A 649 -4.23 28.38 13.52
N PHE A 650 -3.07 28.06 13.00
CA PHE A 650 -1.78 28.31 13.63
C PHE A 650 -1.09 29.48 12.93
N ASP A 651 -0.65 30.49 13.68
CA ASP A 651 0.10 31.63 13.15
C ASP A 651 1.60 31.31 13.12
N ASN A 652 2.19 31.22 11.93
CA ASN A 652 3.62 30.94 11.78
C ASN A 652 4.52 32.03 12.39
N ASP A 653 4.02 33.25 12.54
CA ASP A 653 4.84 34.38 13.00
C ASP A 653 4.85 34.48 14.53
N THR A 654 3.72 34.23 15.19
CA THR A 654 3.61 34.31 16.66
C THR A 654 3.68 32.95 17.35
N GLN A 655 3.47 31.86 16.61
CA GLN A 655 3.25 30.50 17.12
C GLN A 655 2.01 30.34 18.00
N ASP A 656 1.08 31.30 17.95
CA ASP A 656 -0.23 31.15 18.57
C ASP A 656 -1.13 30.26 17.71
N PHE A 657 -2.05 29.55 18.35
CA PHE A 657 -3.08 28.78 17.68
C PHE A 657 -4.47 29.14 18.19
N TYR A 658 -5.45 29.03 17.30
CA TYR A 658 -6.82 29.38 17.62
C TYR A 658 -7.80 28.37 17.00
N PHE A 659 -8.81 28.00 17.77
CA PHE A 659 -9.90 27.13 17.34
C PHE A 659 -10.63 27.73 16.14
N MET A 660 -10.80 26.91 15.10
CA MET A 660 -11.61 27.21 13.93
C MET A 660 -12.98 26.54 14.03
N GLU A 661 -12.97 25.21 14.07
CA GLU A 661 -14.16 24.39 14.12
C GLU A 661 -13.84 22.96 14.61
N MET A 662 -14.87 22.17 14.87
CA MET A 662 -14.72 20.75 15.19
C MET A 662 -15.57 19.93 14.22
N ASN A 663 -14.91 19.09 13.42
CA ASN A 663 -15.58 18.18 12.51
C ASN A 663 -16.05 16.95 13.29
N THR A 664 -17.36 16.72 13.26
CA THR A 664 -18.04 15.73 14.12
C THR A 664 -18.09 14.33 13.48
N ARG A 665 -16.96 13.90 12.93
CA ARG A 665 -16.83 12.67 12.13
C ARG A 665 -15.38 12.22 12.03
N LEU A 666 -15.18 11.03 11.44
CA LEU A 666 -13.87 10.63 10.92
C LEU A 666 -13.46 11.58 9.80
N GLN A 667 -12.21 12.07 9.82
CA GLN A 667 -11.66 12.89 8.73
C GLN A 667 -11.21 12.03 7.55
N VAL A 668 -11.14 12.64 6.35
CA VAL A 668 -10.72 11.94 5.13
C VAL A 668 -9.27 11.46 5.27
N GLU A 669 -8.44 12.35 5.81
CA GLU A 669 -7.01 12.28 6.08
C GLU A 669 -6.66 11.55 7.39
N HIS A 670 -7.61 10.84 8.01
CA HIS A 670 -7.30 9.98 9.15
C HIS A 670 -6.17 8.94 8.90
N PRO A 671 -5.90 8.44 7.66
CA PRO A 671 -4.83 7.48 7.45
C PRO A 671 -3.44 8.01 7.84
N VAL A 672 -3.12 9.30 7.71
CA VAL A 672 -1.81 9.79 8.18
C VAL A 672 -1.67 9.67 9.70
N THR A 673 -2.75 9.89 10.44
CA THR A 673 -2.79 9.64 11.89
C THR A 673 -2.66 8.16 12.20
N GLU A 674 -3.34 7.29 11.45
CA GLU A 674 -3.17 5.84 11.60
C GLU A 674 -1.71 5.42 11.40
N MET A 675 -1.04 5.93 10.37
CA MET A 675 0.35 5.55 10.05
C MET A 675 1.35 5.94 11.14
N ILE A 676 1.16 7.06 11.85
CA ILE A 676 2.08 7.47 12.94
C ILE A 676 1.71 6.90 14.32
N THR A 677 0.46 6.44 14.49
CA THR A 677 0.00 5.87 15.77
C THR A 677 -0.04 4.34 15.77
N GLY A 678 -0.12 3.73 14.59
CA GLY A 678 -0.32 2.29 14.41
C GLY A 678 -1.71 1.79 14.81
N LEU A 679 -2.68 2.72 14.93
CA LEU A 679 -4.06 2.43 15.34
C LEU A 679 -4.99 2.36 14.13
N ASP A 680 -6.03 1.53 14.21
CA ASP A 680 -7.14 1.52 13.27
C ASP A 680 -8.29 2.33 13.89
N LEU A 681 -8.53 3.54 13.38
CA LEU A 681 -9.52 4.46 13.94
C LEU A 681 -10.94 3.96 13.70
N VAL A 682 -11.19 3.25 12.60
CA VAL A 682 -12.50 2.63 12.34
C VAL A 682 -12.75 1.47 13.31
N GLU A 683 -11.71 0.71 13.66
CA GLU A 683 -11.81 -0.35 14.68
C GLU A 683 -12.18 0.25 16.04
N TRP A 684 -11.52 1.34 16.44
CA TRP A 684 -11.88 2.06 17.67
C TRP A 684 -13.30 2.64 17.62
N GLN A 685 -13.79 3.08 16.45
CA GLN A 685 -15.16 3.56 16.33
C GLN A 685 -16.17 2.44 16.60
N LEU A 686 -15.87 1.23 16.12
CA LEU A 686 -16.69 0.04 16.37
C LEU A 686 -16.63 -0.40 17.84
N GLU A 687 -15.46 -0.37 18.48
CA GLU A 687 -15.32 -0.65 19.92
C GLU A 687 -16.18 0.28 20.77
N VAL A 688 -16.04 1.59 20.56
CA VAL A 688 -16.75 2.59 21.33
C VAL A 688 -18.25 2.51 21.06
N ALA A 689 -18.66 2.31 19.80
CA ALA A 689 -20.07 2.16 19.46
C ALA A 689 -20.70 0.90 20.07
N ALA A 690 -19.93 -0.19 20.26
CA ALA A 690 -20.36 -1.36 21.02
C ALA A 690 -20.45 -1.09 22.54
N GLY A 691 -19.96 0.06 23.00
CA GLY A 691 -19.96 0.50 24.39
C GLY A 691 -18.77 -0.04 25.20
N ASN A 692 -17.64 -0.32 24.54
CA ASN A 692 -16.36 -0.64 25.17
C ASN A 692 -15.57 0.65 25.48
N PRO A 693 -14.68 0.63 26.50
CA PRO A 693 -13.77 1.74 26.78
C PRO A 693 -12.72 1.93 25.67
N LEU A 694 -12.07 3.09 25.65
CA LEU A 694 -10.88 3.31 24.81
C LEU A 694 -9.80 2.25 25.09
N PRO A 695 -9.19 1.64 24.05
CA PRO A 695 -8.17 0.59 24.23
C PRO A 695 -6.86 1.07 24.89
N LEU A 696 -6.51 2.35 24.72
CA LEU A 696 -5.28 2.94 25.24
C LEU A 696 -5.57 4.26 25.97
N SER A 697 -4.77 4.53 27.00
CA SER A 697 -4.70 5.84 27.65
C SER A 697 -3.83 6.80 26.84
N GLN A 698 -3.92 8.11 27.14
CA GLN A 698 -3.17 9.14 26.43
C GLN A 698 -1.65 8.89 26.38
N SER A 699 -1.06 8.42 27.49
CA SER A 699 0.39 8.20 27.60
C SER A 699 0.88 6.96 26.84
N SER A 700 -0.03 6.05 26.49
CA SER A 700 0.28 4.81 25.77
C SER A 700 0.13 4.93 24.25
N ILE A 701 -0.39 6.05 23.74
CA ILE A 701 -0.57 6.26 22.29
C ILE A 701 0.79 6.51 21.63
N PRO A 702 1.17 5.70 20.62
CA PRO A 702 2.44 5.89 19.90
C PRO A 702 2.46 7.16 19.04
N LEU A 703 3.66 7.72 18.85
CA LEU A 703 3.96 8.77 17.87
C LEU A 703 5.28 8.39 17.19
N VAL A 704 5.19 7.66 16.07
CA VAL A 704 6.33 7.01 15.41
C VAL A 704 6.44 7.48 13.97
N GLY A 705 7.61 8.01 13.59
CA GLY A 705 7.88 8.46 12.23
C GLY A 705 7.03 9.64 11.75
N HIS A 706 6.89 9.75 10.43
CA HIS A 706 6.15 10.82 9.74
C HIS A 706 5.39 10.25 8.55
N ALA A 707 4.18 10.75 8.30
CA ALA A 707 3.33 10.31 7.21
C ALA A 707 2.86 11.49 6.34
N PHE A 708 2.70 11.22 5.05
CA PHE A 708 2.02 12.10 4.11
C PHE A 708 0.83 11.38 3.47
N GLU A 709 -0.22 12.12 3.16
CA GLU A 709 -1.30 11.69 2.28
C GLU A 709 -1.42 12.67 1.12
N ALA A 710 -1.63 12.15 -0.08
CA ALA A 710 -1.97 12.94 -1.26
C ALA A 710 -3.30 12.46 -1.84
N ARG A 711 -4.20 13.42 -2.10
CA ARG A 711 -5.52 13.15 -2.70
C ARG A 711 -5.42 13.18 -4.22
N ILE A 712 -5.64 12.02 -4.84
CA ILE A 712 -5.67 11.89 -6.30
C ILE A 712 -7.07 12.26 -6.79
N TYR A 713 -7.19 13.40 -7.47
CA TYR A 713 -8.45 13.89 -8.05
C TYR A 713 -8.47 13.73 -9.57
N ALA A 714 -9.65 13.41 -10.10
CA ALA A 714 -9.99 13.58 -11.50
C ALA A 714 -10.24 15.07 -11.79
N GLU A 715 -9.17 15.83 -12.00
CA GLU A 715 -9.21 17.26 -12.30
C GLU A 715 -8.03 17.65 -13.20
N ASN A 716 -8.12 18.80 -13.87
CA ASN A 716 -7.06 19.34 -14.69
C ASN A 716 -6.40 20.57 -14.00
N PRO A 717 -5.25 20.42 -13.33
CA PRO A 717 -4.60 21.52 -12.63
C PRO A 717 -4.26 22.73 -13.52
N ARG A 718 -3.83 22.49 -14.77
CA ARG A 718 -3.44 23.54 -15.72
C ARG A 718 -4.66 24.30 -16.25
N ASN A 719 -5.81 23.65 -16.32
CA ASN A 719 -7.09 24.27 -16.64
C ASN A 719 -7.86 24.63 -15.36
N ASN A 720 -7.19 25.36 -14.45
CA ASN A 720 -7.78 25.90 -13.22
C ASN A 720 -8.43 24.85 -12.30
N PHE A 721 -7.90 23.63 -12.29
CA PHE A 721 -8.42 22.50 -11.51
C PHE A 721 -9.90 22.23 -11.78
N LEU A 722 -10.33 22.37 -13.05
CA LEU A 722 -11.65 21.93 -13.46
C LEU A 722 -11.74 20.41 -13.26
N PRO A 723 -12.79 19.89 -12.60
CA PRO A 723 -12.97 18.45 -12.49
C PRO A 723 -13.07 17.80 -13.88
N ASP A 724 -12.80 16.51 -13.96
CA ASP A 724 -12.88 15.76 -15.21
C ASP A 724 -13.62 14.43 -14.97
N SER A 725 -14.35 13.96 -15.98
CA SER A 725 -15.23 12.79 -15.88
C SER A 725 -15.06 11.91 -17.11
N GLY A 726 -15.11 10.60 -16.92
CA GLY A 726 -14.85 9.65 -18.01
C GLY A 726 -14.45 8.28 -17.51
N ASN A 727 -14.07 7.41 -18.44
CA ASN A 727 -13.61 6.06 -18.11
C ASN A 727 -12.13 6.06 -17.74
N LEU A 728 -11.77 5.32 -16.70
CA LEU A 728 -10.37 5.02 -16.38
C LEU A 728 -9.84 3.96 -17.35
N LEU A 729 -9.37 4.38 -18.52
CA LEU A 729 -8.88 3.50 -19.58
C LEU A 729 -7.64 2.70 -19.15
N TYR A 730 -6.76 3.33 -18.39
CA TYR A 730 -5.61 2.70 -17.77
C TYR A 730 -5.43 3.25 -16.37
N LEU A 731 -5.23 2.35 -15.40
CA LEU A 731 -4.92 2.69 -14.03
C LEU A 731 -3.85 1.71 -13.53
N SER A 732 -2.65 2.22 -13.26
CA SER A 732 -1.60 1.52 -12.53
C SER A 732 -1.27 2.30 -11.29
N THR A 733 -1.22 1.63 -10.15
CA THR A 733 -0.91 2.23 -8.85
C THR A 733 0.41 1.64 -8.33
N PRO A 734 1.19 2.37 -7.51
CA PRO A 734 2.30 1.76 -6.81
C PRO A 734 1.82 0.59 -5.95
N PRO A 735 2.60 -0.50 -5.82
CA PRO A 735 2.20 -1.64 -5.00
C PRO A 735 2.15 -1.21 -3.52
N PRO A 736 0.99 -1.30 -2.86
CA PRO A 736 0.90 -0.97 -1.44
C PRO A 736 1.69 -2.00 -0.63
N THR A 737 2.50 -1.53 0.32
CA THR A 737 3.17 -2.41 1.29
C THR A 737 2.27 -2.73 2.48
N HIS A 738 1.24 -1.92 2.70
CA HIS A 738 0.32 -2.03 3.82
C HIS A 738 -1.14 -1.80 3.39
N VAL A 739 -2.06 -2.51 4.02
CA VAL A 739 -3.52 -2.30 3.91
C VAL A 739 -4.07 -1.51 5.10
N PHE A 740 -3.48 -1.72 6.27
CA PHE A 740 -3.71 -1.00 7.53
C PHE A 740 -2.38 -0.45 8.03
N ALA A 741 -2.42 0.55 8.91
CA ALA A 741 -1.20 1.05 9.53
C ALA A 741 -0.42 -0.06 10.27
N PRO A 742 0.93 -0.01 10.26
CA PRO A 742 1.75 -0.93 11.03
C PRO A 742 1.49 -0.76 12.53
N THR A 743 1.38 -1.86 13.28
CA THR A 743 1.15 -1.79 14.73
C THR A 743 2.45 -1.49 15.47
N PHE A 744 2.42 -0.50 16.36
CA PHE A 744 3.54 -0.17 17.24
C PHE A 744 3.31 -0.69 18.66
N PRO A 745 4.36 -1.09 19.40
CA PRO A 745 4.22 -1.46 20.80
C PRO A 745 3.66 -0.29 21.60
N SER A 746 2.61 -0.53 22.39
CA SER A 746 2.11 0.46 23.34
C SER A 746 3.23 0.81 24.33
N ARG A 747 3.43 2.12 24.58
CA ARG A 747 4.41 2.55 25.59
C ARG A 747 3.96 2.03 26.97
N THR A 748 4.88 1.40 27.70
CA THR A 748 4.65 1.03 29.10
C THR A 748 4.41 2.30 29.90
N ALA A 749 3.18 2.48 30.39
CA ALA A 749 2.85 3.60 31.24
C ALA A 749 3.67 3.50 32.53
N GLU A 750 4.69 4.35 32.70
CA GLU A 750 4.90 4.89 34.03
C GLU A 750 3.69 5.78 34.29
N ASP A 751 2.85 5.39 35.25
CA ASP A 751 1.69 6.17 35.67
C ASP A 751 2.13 7.61 35.99
N GLY A 752 1.89 8.54 35.06
CA GLY A 752 2.25 9.96 35.19
C GLY A 752 3.18 10.55 34.12
N ALA A 753 3.57 9.82 33.07
CA ALA A 753 4.33 10.43 31.97
C ALA A 753 3.55 11.59 31.31
N SER A 754 4.04 12.82 31.48
CA SER A 754 3.48 14.05 30.89
C SER A 754 3.48 13.99 29.36
N LEU A 755 2.50 14.61 28.70
CA LEU A 755 2.48 14.79 27.23
C LEU A 755 3.79 15.39 26.70
N LEU A 756 4.48 16.20 27.51
CA LEU A 756 5.79 16.79 27.21
C LEU A 756 6.90 15.75 26.99
N ALA A 757 6.78 14.56 27.59
CA ALA A 757 7.76 13.49 27.45
C ALA A 757 7.56 12.67 26.15
N ILE A 758 6.48 12.90 25.40
CA ILE A 758 6.14 12.15 24.20
C ILE A 758 6.62 12.93 22.97
N GLN A 759 7.80 12.58 22.49
CA GLN A 759 8.34 13.07 21.22
C GLN A 759 8.14 12.03 20.11
N PRO A 760 8.07 12.48 18.84
CA PRO A 760 8.17 11.60 17.69
C PRO A 760 9.42 10.74 17.81
N SER A 761 9.23 9.42 17.94
CA SER A 761 10.37 8.51 17.96
C SER A 761 10.82 8.24 16.54
N ILE A 762 12.08 8.57 16.26
CA ILE A 762 12.79 8.07 15.09
C ILE A 762 13.16 6.63 15.41
N ASP A 763 12.46 5.69 14.78
CA ASP A 763 12.83 4.28 14.81
C ASP A 763 13.56 3.94 13.50
N PRO A 764 14.90 3.85 13.50
CA PRO A 764 15.67 3.53 12.30
C PRO A 764 15.41 2.10 11.78
N SER A 765 14.67 1.26 12.51
CA SER A 765 14.18 -0.04 12.05
C SER A 765 12.79 0.02 11.40
N LEU A 766 12.10 1.18 11.46
CA LEU A 766 10.84 1.42 10.80
C LEU A 766 11.04 1.35 9.28
N LYS A 767 10.38 0.40 8.63
CA LYS A 767 10.37 0.32 7.16
C LYS A 767 9.40 1.36 6.60
N PRO A 768 9.78 2.06 5.52
CA PRO A 768 8.84 2.90 4.79
C PRO A 768 7.62 2.10 4.35
N ALA A 769 6.44 2.63 4.65
CA ALA A 769 5.17 2.00 4.35
C ALA A 769 4.30 2.84 3.38
N LEU A 770 3.85 2.22 2.29
CA LEU A 770 2.93 2.82 1.33
C LEU A 770 1.57 2.12 1.44
N ARG A 771 0.52 2.91 1.49
CA ARG A 771 -0.87 2.49 1.58
C ARG A 771 -1.71 3.27 0.56
N ILE A 772 -2.66 2.59 -0.07
CA ILE A 772 -3.59 3.20 -1.01
C ILE A 772 -5.02 2.96 -0.57
N GLU A 773 -5.78 4.03 -0.45
CA GLU A 773 -7.22 4.01 -0.21
C GLU A 773 -7.93 4.39 -1.51
N GLN A 774 -8.55 3.42 -2.20
CA GLN A 774 -9.16 3.66 -3.51
C GLN A 774 -10.61 3.16 -3.58
N GLY A 775 -11.43 3.90 -4.34
CA GLY A 775 -12.83 3.55 -4.62
C GLY A 775 -13.08 3.05 -6.03
N PHE A 776 -12.07 3.16 -6.91
CA PHE A 776 -12.18 2.89 -8.34
C PHE A 776 -11.06 1.95 -8.81
N THR A 777 -11.32 1.21 -9.88
CA THR A 777 -10.37 0.32 -10.56
C THR A 777 -10.31 0.66 -12.04
N GLN A 778 -9.32 0.15 -12.77
CA GLN A 778 -9.30 0.27 -14.23
C GLN A 778 -10.64 -0.19 -14.84
N GLY A 779 -11.12 0.55 -15.84
CA GLY A 779 -12.40 0.36 -16.49
C GLY A 779 -13.59 1.00 -15.77
N ALA A 780 -13.42 1.51 -14.54
CA ALA A 780 -14.48 2.24 -13.86
C ALA A 780 -14.77 3.59 -14.51
N GLN A 781 -16.01 4.05 -14.39
CA GLN A 781 -16.44 5.36 -14.85
C GLN A 781 -16.45 6.35 -13.69
N ILE A 782 -15.75 7.47 -13.87
CA ILE A 782 -15.85 8.64 -13.00
C ILE A 782 -17.02 9.50 -13.50
N GLY A 783 -18.13 9.49 -12.75
CA GLY A 783 -19.33 10.26 -13.09
C GLY A 783 -19.40 11.64 -12.42
N VAL A 784 -20.28 12.50 -12.92
CA VAL A 784 -20.38 13.92 -12.50
C VAL A 784 -21.10 14.16 -11.17
N PHE A 785 -21.82 13.18 -10.64
CA PHE A 785 -22.72 13.37 -9.49
C PHE A 785 -22.02 13.40 -8.13
N TYR A 786 -20.75 13.00 -8.09
CA TYR A 786 -20.01 12.79 -6.84
C TYR A 786 -18.64 13.45 -6.89
N ASP A 787 -17.96 13.41 -5.74
CA ASP A 787 -16.61 13.95 -5.58
C ASP A 787 -15.61 13.33 -6.59
N PRO A 788 -14.67 14.13 -7.15
CA PRO A 788 -13.70 13.65 -8.14
C PRO A 788 -12.58 12.78 -7.56
N MET A 789 -12.51 12.54 -6.24
CA MET A 789 -11.40 11.82 -5.62
C MET A 789 -11.40 10.36 -6.06
N ILE A 790 -10.32 9.96 -6.74
CA ILE A 790 -10.07 8.60 -7.23
C ILE A 790 -9.51 7.74 -6.09
N ALA A 791 -8.49 8.27 -5.40
CA ALA A 791 -7.76 7.56 -4.36
C ALA A 791 -7.03 8.52 -3.41
N LYS A 792 -6.58 7.99 -2.27
CA LYS A 792 -5.61 8.62 -1.37
C LYS A 792 -4.35 7.77 -1.35
N VAL A 793 -3.21 8.40 -1.62
CA VAL A 793 -1.89 7.77 -1.55
C VAL A 793 -1.26 8.19 -0.23
N VAL A 794 -1.07 7.23 0.67
CA VAL A 794 -0.59 7.46 2.03
C VAL A 794 0.78 6.81 2.16
N VAL A 795 1.76 7.56 2.65
CA VAL A 795 3.13 7.10 2.84
C VAL A 795 3.59 7.39 4.25
N HIS A 796 4.49 6.57 4.77
CA HIS A 796 5.05 6.70 6.11
C HIS A 796 6.54 6.36 6.09
N GLY A 797 7.35 7.17 6.76
CA GLY A 797 8.78 6.96 6.91
C GLY A 797 9.23 7.21 8.34
N SER A 798 10.46 6.85 8.64
CA SER A 798 11.10 7.06 9.95
C SER A 798 11.25 8.55 10.27
N ASP A 799 11.30 9.39 9.24
CA ASP A 799 11.24 10.83 9.31
C ASP A 799 10.48 11.44 8.11
N ARG A 800 10.27 12.77 8.16
CA ARG A 800 9.59 13.53 7.10
C ARG A 800 10.29 13.41 5.75
N THR A 801 11.63 13.34 5.72
CA THR A 801 12.40 13.28 4.47
C THR A 801 12.21 11.96 3.75
N GLU A 802 12.25 10.85 4.49
CA GLU A 802 12.02 9.51 3.98
C GLU A 802 10.57 9.35 3.50
N ALA A 803 9.60 9.81 4.30
CA ALA A 803 8.19 9.82 3.91
C ALA A 803 7.97 10.61 2.62
N LEU A 804 8.61 11.79 2.47
CA LEU A 804 8.51 12.61 1.27
C LEU A 804 9.17 11.97 0.03
N ARG A 805 10.34 11.33 0.19
CA ARG A 805 10.96 10.55 -0.91
C ARG A 805 10.03 9.43 -1.37
N MET A 806 9.37 8.76 -0.44
CA MET A 806 8.42 7.71 -0.78
C MET A 806 7.15 8.27 -1.44
N LEU A 807 6.62 9.43 -1.00
CA LEU A 807 5.50 10.09 -1.66
C LEU A 807 5.83 10.37 -3.13
N ARG A 808 7.01 10.94 -3.39
CA ARG A 808 7.46 11.25 -4.75
C ARG A 808 7.55 10.00 -5.61
N LYS A 809 8.17 8.93 -5.10
CA LYS A 809 8.23 7.65 -5.81
C LYS A 809 6.84 7.05 -6.07
N ALA A 810 5.94 7.15 -5.11
CA ALA A 810 4.57 6.67 -5.24
C ALA A 810 3.81 7.41 -6.36
N LEU A 811 3.97 8.73 -6.43
CA LEU A 811 3.36 9.57 -7.47
C LEU A 811 4.00 9.35 -8.86
N ASP A 812 5.26 8.95 -8.93
CA ASP A 812 5.92 8.56 -10.19
C ASP A 812 5.34 7.25 -10.74
N ASP A 813 4.96 6.32 -9.87
CA ASP A 813 4.40 5.01 -10.24
C ASP A 813 2.87 5.02 -10.38
N TYR A 814 2.21 6.15 -10.12
CA TYR A 814 0.76 6.30 -10.23
C TYR A 814 0.39 6.79 -11.63
N HIS A 815 -0.04 5.87 -12.50
CA HIS A 815 -0.37 6.15 -13.89
C HIS A 815 -1.88 6.10 -14.14
N VAL A 816 -2.43 7.19 -14.70
CA VAL A 816 -3.84 7.27 -15.08
C VAL A 816 -3.99 7.77 -16.52
N VAL A 817 -4.82 7.09 -17.30
CA VAL A 817 -5.26 7.51 -18.64
C VAL A 817 -6.78 7.40 -18.75
N GLY A 818 -7.39 8.35 -19.44
CA GLY A 818 -8.83 8.42 -19.69
C GLY A 818 -9.47 9.69 -19.13
N VAL A 819 -9.09 10.10 -17.92
CA VAL A 819 -9.42 11.40 -17.32
C VAL A 819 -8.15 12.18 -17.01
N SER A 820 -8.26 13.51 -16.97
CA SER A 820 -7.24 14.40 -16.42
C SER A 820 -7.12 14.18 -14.92
N THR A 821 -5.89 14.26 -14.40
CA THR A 821 -5.62 14.06 -12.98
C THR A 821 -4.65 15.11 -12.43
N ASN A 822 -4.67 15.28 -11.11
CA ASN A 822 -3.72 16.15 -10.42
C ASN A 822 -2.37 15.50 -10.06
N VAL A 823 -2.09 14.26 -10.50
CA VAL A 823 -0.87 13.51 -10.14
C VAL A 823 0.41 14.27 -10.51
N GLU A 824 0.49 14.85 -11.70
CA GLU A 824 1.66 15.63 -12.13
C GLU A 824 1.85 16.89 -11.28
N PHE A 825 0.76 17.55 -10.90
CA PHE A 825 0.79 18.71 -10.01
C PHE A 825 1.28 18.31 -8.60
N LEU A 826 0.77 17.21 -8.05
CA LEU A 826 1.21 16.67 -6.76
C LEU A 826 2.71 16.32 -6.77
N ARG A 827 3.21 15.77 -7.88
CA ARG A 827 4.63 15.46 -8.05
C ARG A 827 5.50 16.71 -8.01
N THR A 828 5.11 17.77 -8.73
CA THR A 828 5.81 19.06 -8.70
C THR A 828 5.75 19.70 -7.31
N LEU A 829 4.59 19.64 -6.65
CA LEU A 829 4.40 20.17 -5.30
C LEU A 829 5.30 19.44 -4.28
N ALA A 830 5.30 18.11 -4.27
CA ALA A 830 6.15 17.30 -3.40
C ALA A 830 7.65 17.51 -3.66
N GLY A 831 8.03 18.03 -4.83
CA GLY A 831 9.39 18.40 -5.19
C GLY A 831 9.75 19.88 -4.94
N ASN A 832 8.80 20.71 -4.49
CA ASN A 832 9.03 22.13 -4.24
C ASN A 832 9.92 22.36 -3.01
N SER A 833 10.90 23.26 -3.11
CA SER A 833 11.86 23.52 -2.02
C SER A 833 11.20 23.98 -0.72
N ALA A 834 10.21 24.89 -0.79
CA ALA A 834 9.52 25.37 0.41
C ALA A 834 8.71 24.25 1.09
N PHE A 835 8.11 23.34 0.30
CA PHE A 835 7.42 22.18 0.83
C PHE A 835 8.39 21.18 1.49
N ILE A 836 9.56 20.95 0.89
CA ILE A 836 10.63 20.09 1.44
C ILE A 836 11.12 20.65 2.79
N GLU A 837 11.28 21.97 2.90
CA GLU A 837 11.72 22.65 4.12
C GLU A 837 10.65 22.73 5.21
N GLY A 838 9.38 22.46 4.87
CA GLY A 838 8.25 22.55 5.81
C GLY A 838 7.72 23.98 6.02
N ASP A 839 8.07 24.93 5.14
CA ASP A 839 7.48 26.28 5.11
C ASP A 839 6.13 26.23 4.40
N VAL A 840 5.13 25.68 5.09
CA VAL A 840 3.76 25.51 4.60
C VAL A 840 2.82 26.57 5.18
N GLU A 841 1.86 27.00 4.37
CA GLU A 841 0.78 27.92 4.75
C GLU A 841 -0.43 27.72 3.83
N THR A 842 -1.63 28.17 4.23
CA THR A 842 -2.84 27.98 3.41
C THR A 842 -2.84 28.69 2.06
N GLY A 843 -1.90 29.63 1.87
CA GLY A 843 -1.63 30.34 0.62
C GLY A 843 -0.53 29.72 -0.26
N PHE A 844 -0.07 28.50 0.04
CA PHE A 844 1.10 27.88 -0.62
C PHE A 844 0.98 27.82 -2.16
N ILE A 845 -0.15 27.33 -2.69
CA ILE A 845 -0.31 27.12 -4.15
C ILE A 845 -0.28 28.45 -4.93
N PRO A 846 -1.05 29.50 -4.55
CA PRO A 846 -0.92 30.81 -5.19
C PRO A 846 0.49 31.42 -5.08
N LYS A 847 1.15 31.28 -3.93
CA LYS A 847 2.49 31.84 -3.68
C LYS A 847 3.56 31.21 -4.57
N HIS A 848 3.52 29.89 -4.76
CA HIS A 848 4.50 29.13 -5.54
C HIS A 848 4.00 28.78 -6.96
N PHE A 849 3.00 29.50 -7.48
CA PHE A 849 2.31 29.14 -8.73
C PHE A 849 3.25 28.90 -9.91
N GLN A 850 4.25 29.77 -10.14
CA GLN A 850 5.18 29.63 -11.26
C GLN A 850 6.04 28.36 -11.17
N GLU A 851 6.44 27.97 -9.97
CA GLU A 851 7.23 26.76 -9.70
C GLU A 851 6.38 25.50 -9.81
N LEU A 852 5.09 25.57 -9.44
CA LEU A 852 4.14 24.46 -9.50
C LEU A 852 3.59 24.21 -10.91
N PHE A 853 3.59 25.23 -11.76
CA PHE A 853 3.08 25.17 -13.13
C PHE A 853 4.13 25.60 -14.17
N PRO A 854 5.31 24.93 -14.24
CA PRO A 854 6.30 25.27 -15.25
C PRO A 854 5.75 25.02 -16.67
N PRO A 855 6.26 25.71 -17.70
CA PRO A 855 5.94 25.41 -19.10
C PRO A 855 6.19 23.93 -19.42
N LEU A 856 5.33 23.32 -20.23
CA LEU A 856 5.54 21.94 -20.66
C LEU A 856 6.76 21.87 -21.59
N PRO A 857 7.77 21.03 -21.29
CA PRO A 857 8.93 20.89 -22.16
C PRO A 857 8.55 20.17 -23.46
N GLU A 858 9.27 20.46 -24.55
CA GLU A 858 9.15 19.66 -25.77
C GLU A 858 9.57 18.20 -25.50
N PRO A 859 8.86 17.20 -26.05
CA PRO A 859 9.24 15.80 -25.91
C PRO A 859 10.64 15.53 -26.47
N SER A 860 11.44 14.75 -25.75
CA SER A 860 12.78 14.39 -26.22
C SER A 860 12.72 13.49 -27.46
N PRO A 861 13.76 13.50 -28.33
CA PRO A 861 13.84 12.59 -29.47
C PRO A 861 13.72 11.11 -29.09
N GLU A 862 14.21 10.71 -27.91
CA GLU A 862 14.09 9.35 -27.39
C GLU A 862 12.63 8.98 -27.08
N VAL A 863 11.88 9.86 -26.42
CA VAL A 863 10.45 9.68 -26.13
C VAL A 863 9.65 9.56 -27.43
N LEU A 864 9.94 10.42 -28.41
CA LEU A 864 9.30 10.38 -29.73
C LEU A 864 9.63 9.07 -30.47
N ALA A 865 10.88 8.61 -30.41
CA ALA A 865 11.30 7.33 -30.98
C ALA A 865 10.58 6.14 -30.33
N GLN A 866 10.43 6.14 -29.00
CA GLN A 866 9.69 5.10 -28.25
C GLN A 866 8.22 5.05 -28.66
N VAL A 867 7.54 6.20 -28.72
CA VAL A 867 6.13 6.26 -29.15
C VAL A 867 5.98 5.77 -30.59
N GLY A 868 6.90 6.17 -31.48
CA GLY A 868 6.92 5.66 -32.85
C GLY A 868 7.07 4.13 -32.89
N LEU A 869 8.06 3.58 -32.21
CA LEU A 869 8.32 2.13 -32.15
C LEU A 869 7.11 1.37 -31.62
N PHE A 870 6.50 1.87 -30.55
CA PHE A 870 5.29 1.29 -29.97
C PHE A 870 4.15 1.22 -30.99
N VAL A 871 3.81 2.33 -31.63
CA VAL A 871 2.72 2.38 -32.63
C VAL A 871 3.04 1.46 -33.82
N ALA A 872 4.31 1.42 -34.26
CA ALA A 872 4.72 0.54 -35.35
C ALA A 872 4.57 -0.94 -35.03
N LEU A 873 4.99 -1.36 -33.83
CA LEU A 873 4.92 -2.75 -33.35
C LEU A 873 3.49 -3.18 -33.03
N ARG A 874 2.72 -2.34 -32.33
CA ARG A 874 1.31 -2.59 -31.97
C ARG A 874 0.47 -2.90 -33.20
N ASP A 875 0.64 -2.10 -34.25
CA ASP A 875 -0.13 -2.26 -35.48
C ASP A 875 0.32 -3.50 -36.26
N ALA A 876 1.60 -3.89 -36.19
CA ALA A 876 2.07 -5.13 -36.78
C ALA A 876 1.44 -6.37 -36.09
N GLU A 877 1.40 -6.40 -34.75
CA GLU A 877 0.74 -7.47 -33.99
C GLU A 877 -0.78 -7.51 -34.19
N GLY A 878 -1.42 -6.33 -34.25
CA GLY A 878 -2.85 -6.21 -34.50
C GLY A 878 -3.30 -6.81 -35.85
N HIS A 879 -2.44 -6.78 -36.86
CA HIS A 879 -2.69 -7.45 -38.14
C HIS A 879 -2.60 -8.98 -38.05
N HIS A 880 -1.72 -9.52 -37.19
CA HIS A 880 -1.60 -10.97 -36.96
C HIS A 880 -2.81 -11.52 -36.19
N LEU A 881 -3.27 -10.83 -35.14
CA LEU A 881 -4.35 -11.31 -34.25
C LEU A 881 -5.75 -11.21 -34.86
N ARG A 882 -6.01 -10.24 -35.76
CA ARG A 882 -7.34 -10.05 -36.37
C ARG A 882 -7.67 -11.05 -37.49
N SER A 883 -6.74 -11.94 -37.86
CA SER A 883 -6.92 -12.84 -39.00
C SER A 883 -7.10 -14.30 -38.59
N ASN A 884 -8.33 -14.67 -38.18
CA ASN A 884 -8.77 -16.07 -38.19
C ASN A 884 -9.01 -16.59 -39.63
N GLN A 885 -8.82 -15.73 -40.65
CA GLN A 885 -8.76 -16.10 -42.06
C GLN A 885 -7.34 -15.85 -42.59
N THR A 886 -6.71 -16.89 -43.11
CA THR A 886 -5.44 -16.80 -43.85
C THR A 886 -5.69 -16.12 -45.20
N SER A 887 -5.67 -14.79 -45.21
CA SER A 887 -5.71 -13.98 -46.43
C SER A 887 -4.30 -13.50 -46.76
N PRO A 888 -3.90 -13.43 -48.04
CA PRO A 888 -2.64 -12.78 -48.43
C PRO A 888 -2.52 -11.36 -47.87
N TRP A 889 -3.63 -10.66 -47.63
CA TRP A 889 -3.64 -9.31 -47.07
C TRP A 889 -3.40 -9.25 -45.56
N SER A 890 -3.59 -10.35 -44.83
CA SER A 890 -3.23 -10.47 -43.41
C SER A 890 -1.87 -11.13 -43.20
N THR A 891 -1.49 -12.10 -44.04
CA THR A 891 -0.19 -12.80 -43.95
C THR A 891 0.96 -12.03 -44.61
N LEU A 892 0.66 -11.07 -45.49
CA LEU A 892 1.66 -10.21 -46.16
C LEU A 892 1.52 -8.74 -45.72
N ALA A 893 1.02 -8.49 -44.50
CA ALA A 893 0.92 -7.14 -43.95
C ALA A 893 2.27 -6.40 -44.10
N SER A 894 2.24 -5.22 -44.69
CA SER A 894 3.42 -4.38 -44.99
C SER A 894 4.35 -4.85 -46.11
N ARG A 895 4.05 -5.94 -46.84
CA ARG A 895 4.86 -6.31 -48.02
C ARG A 895 4.64 -5.33 -49.17
N ARG A 896 5.73 -4.87 -49.78
CA ARG A 896 5.73 -4.08 -51.02
C ARG A 896 6.47 -4.89 -52.08
N PHE A 897 6.06 -4.77 -53.34
CA PHE A 897 6.76 -5.41 -54.46
C PHE A 897 8.15 -4.77 -54.60
N GLY A 898 9.17 -5.40 -54.00
CA GLY A 898 10.54 -4.87 -53.87
C GLY A 898 11.39 -5.44 -52.73
N GLY A 899 10.80 -6.19 -51.78
CA GLY A 899 11.51 -6.87 -50.67
C GLY A 899 10.92 -6.55 -49.28
N ASP A 900 11.43 -7.20 -48.23
CA ASP A 900 10.92 -7.09 -46.85
C ASP A 900 11.39 -5.80 -46.11
N LYS A 901 12.09 -4.89 -46.82
CA LYS A 901 12.47 -3.56 -46.30
C LYS A 901 11.31 -2.58 -46.53
N TYR A 902 10.48 -2.38 -45.52
CA TYR A 902 9.44 -1.34 -45.52
C TYR A 902 9.82 -0.19 -44.58
N ARG A 903 9.45 1.04 -44.93
CA ARG A 903 9.57 2.20 -44.04
C ARG A 903 8.20 2.62 -43.57
N ARG A 904 8.03 2.79 -42.27
CA ARG A 904 6.81 3.29 -41.65
C ARG A 904 7.02 4.70 -41.12
N THR A 905 6.21 5.66 -41.55
CA THR A 905 6.25 7.03 -41.04
C THR A 905 5.02 7.29 -40.18
N ILE A 906 5.25 7.72 -38.95
CA ILE A 906 4.21 8.06 -37.98
C ILE A 906 4.26 9.56 -37.75
N THR A 907 3.11 10.21 -37.81
CA THR A 907 2.97 11.64 -37.54
C THR A 907 2.43 11.83 -36.12
N LEU A 908 3.08 12.71 -35.35
CA LEU A 908 2.74 13.03 -33.97
C LEU A 908 2.58 14.55 -33.81
N GLN A 909 1.74 14.95 -32.86
CA GLN A 909 1.54 16.35 -32.46
C GLN A 909 1.48 16.44 -30.94
N THR A 910 1.96 17.56 -30.37
CA THR A 910 1.71 17.91 -28.97
C THR A 910 0.39 18.69 -28.86
N ASP A 911 -0.16 18.82 -27.65
CA ASP A 911 -1.39 19.59 -27.43
C ASP A 911 -1.21 21.11 -27.65
N ASP A 912 0.04 21.64 -27.51
CA ASP A 912 0.31 23.08 -27.44
C ASP A 912 0.98 23.71 -28.68
N ALA A 913 1.51 22.96 -29.68
CA ALA A 913 2.40 23.57 -30.67
C ALA A 913 2.29 23.13 -32.15
N ALA A 914 2.17 24.18 -32.98
CA ALA A 914 2.81 24.48 -34.29
C ALA A 914 2.39 23.74 -35.58
N GLU A 915 2.36 24.51 -36.69
CA GLU A 915 2.06 24.08 -38.07
C GLU A 915 2.96 22.95 -38.60
N THR A 916 4.11 22.68 -37.97
CA THR A 916 5.08 21.66 -38.39
C THR A 916 4.87 20.33 -37.66
N PRO A 917 4.43 19.27 -38.36
CA PRO A 917 4.18 17.97 -37.74
C PRO A 917 5.48 17.24 -37.35
N ILE A 918 5.52 16.64 -36.17
CA ILE A 918 6.60 15.73 -35.76
C ILE A 918 6.43 14.43 -36.56
N THR A 919 7.52 13.92 -37.15
CA THR A 919 7.50 12.65 -37.89
C THR A 919 8.54 11.68 -37.38
N VAL A 920 8.13 10.42 -37.19
CA VAL A 920 9.01 9.32 -36.77
C VAL A 920 9.01 8.27 -37.86
N GLU A 921 10.15 8.10 -38.53
CA GLU A 921 10.35 7.06 -39.55
C GLU A 921 11.00 5.84 -38.92
N ILE A 922 10.43 4.66 -39.16
CA ILE A 922 10.88 3.38 -38.59
C ILE A 922 11.11 2.40 -39.73
N SER A 923 12.30 1.84 -39.77
CA SER A 923 12.71 0.84 -40.75
C SER A 923 13.21 -0.41 -40.01
N PRO A 924 12.63 -1.60 -40.25
CA PRO A 924 13.07 -2.83 -39.62
C PRO A 924 14.45 -3.25 -40.16
N VAL A 925 15.25 -3.79 -39.25
CA VAL A 925 16.55 -4.43 -39.45
C VAL A 925 16.40 -5.90 -38.99
N GLU A 926 17.44 -6.72 -39.16
CA GLU A 926 17.41 -8.11 -38.69
C GLU A 926 17.33 -8.24 -37.15
N GLY A 927 16.57 -9.23 -36.66
CA GLY A 927 16.56 -9.64 -35.25
C GLY A 927 15.87 -8.68 -34.28
N HIS A 928 14.65 -8.20 -34.61
CA HIS A 928 13.87 -7.25 -33.79
C HIS A 928 14.58 -5.90 -33.53
N LYS A 929 15.40 -5.48 -34.49
CA LYS A 929 16.10 -4.20 -34.47
C LYS A 929 15.48 -3.23 -35.47
N PHE A 930 15.56 -1.94 -35.18
CA PHE A 930 14.96 -0.90 -36.00
C PHE A 930 15.90 0.29 -36.16
N ASP A 931 15.96 0.86 -37.36
CA ASP A 931 16.48 2.21 -37.55
C ASP A 931 15.32 3.20 -37.40
N VAL A 932 15.50 4.18 -36.51
CA VAL A 932 14.49 5.18 -36.17
C VAL A 932 15.02 6.58 -36.48
N VAL A 933 14.26 7.36 -37.25
CA VAL A 933 14.59 8.75 -37.57
C VAL A 933 13.45 9.64 -37.06
N VAL A 934 13.77 10.53 -36.13
CA VAL A 934 12.83 11.51 -35.56
C VAL A 934 13.11 12.86 -36.19
N ASN A 935 12.11 13.46 -36.85
CA ASN A 935 12.14 14.85 -37.29
C ASN A 935 11.16 15.65 -36.41
N ALA A 936 11.69 16.48 -35.53
CA ALA A 936 10.95 17.36 -34.64
C ALA A 936 11.37 18.83 -34.89
N PRO A 937 10.63 19.83 -34.37
CA PRO A 937 11.05 21.24 -34.44
C PRO A 937 12.47 21.48 -33.89
N SER A 938 12.88 20.71 -32.88
CA SER A 938 14.21 20.72 -32.28
C SER A 938 15.33 20.17 -33.17
N GLY A 939 15.01 19.45 -34.24
CA GLY A 939 15.97 18.92 -35.21
C GLY A 939 15.69 17.48 -35.66
N LYS A 940 16.61 16.97 -36.48
CA LYS A 940 16.59 15.59 -36.98
C LYS A 940 17.53 14.71 -36.16
N HIS A 941 17.01 13.63 -35.59
CA HIS A 941 17.75 12.66 -34.78
C HIS A 941 17.63 11.26 -35.40
N THR A 942 18.70 10.47 -35.34
CA THR A 942 18.73 9.11 -35.90
C THR A 942 19.28 8.13 -34.89
N PHE A 943 18.54 7.05 -34.66
CA PHE A 943 18.91 5.93 -33.81
C PHE A 943 19.02 4.68 -34.67
N SER A 944 20.22 4.12 -34.78
CA SER A 944 20.47 2.95 -35.63
C SER A 944 20.41 1.65 -34.82
N SER A 945 19.86 0.60 -35.42
CA SER A 945 19.86 -0.77 -34.88
C SER A 945 19.30 -0.88 -33.45
N VAL A 946 18.25 -0.12 -33.14
CA VAL A 946 17.57 -0.10 -31.85
C VAL A 946 16.86 -1.45 -31.63
N PRO A 947 17.27 -2.29 -30.67
CA PRO A 947 16.48 -3.46 -30.31
C PRO A 947 15.20 -2.98 -29.62
N ALA A 948 14.05 -3.43 -30.12
CA ALA A 948 12.75 -3.06 -29.56
C ALA A 948 11.73 -4.19 -29.73
N GLN A 949 10.93 -4.42 -28.69
CA GLN A 949 9.81 -5.36 -28.71
C GLN A 949 8.72 -4.94 -27.73
N LEU A 950 7.48 -5.30 -28.01
CA LEU A 950 6.40 -5.20 -27.03
C LEU A 950 6.52 -6.37 -26.05
N VAL A 951 6.49 -6.06 -24.76
CA VAL A 951 6.40 -7.06 -23.68
C VAL A 951 4.94 -7.45 -23.45
N ASP A 952 4.07 -6.46 -23.52
CA ASP A 952 2.62 -6.57 -23.46
C ASP A 952 1.98 -5.40 -24.25
N SER A 953 0.65 -5.28 -24.22
CA SER A 953 -0.10 -4.25 -24.96
C SER A 953 0.22 -2.80 -24.60
N THR A 954 0.89 -2.59 -23.47
CA THR A 954 1.19 -1.27 -22.89
C THR A 954 2.67 -1.08 -22.56
N THR A 955 3.51 -2.11 -22.66
CA THR A 955 4.93 -2.02 -22.27
C THR A 955 5.84 -2.24 -23.47
N LEU A 956 6.62 -1.21 -23.82
CA LEU A 956 7.68 -1.31 -24.83
C LEU A 956 9.02 -1.59 -24.14
N SER A 957 9.74 -2.64 -24.52
CA SER A 957 11.14 -2.83 -24.14
C SER A 957 12.02 -2.36 -25.28
N SER A 958 12.91 -1.40 -25.04
CA SER A 958 13.84 -0.92 -26.08
C SER A 958 15.19 -0.49 -25.51
N GLN A 959 16.21 -0.42 -26.38
CA GLN A 959 17.50 0.18 -26.03
C GLN A 959 17.79 1.38 -26.93
N ILE A 960 17.52 2.58 -26.44
CA ILE A 960 17.65 3.85 -27.20
C ILE A 960 18.72 4.70 -26.52
N GLY A 961 19.62 5.30 -27.30
CA GLY A 961 20.71 6.13 -26.76
C GLY A 961 21.68 5.34 -25.84
N GLY A 962 21.80 4.03 -26.04
CA GLY A 962 22.64 3.15 -25.22
C GLY A 962 22.02 2.73 -23.87
N ARG A 963 20.84 3.24 -23.51
CA ARG A 963 20.13 2.90 -22.27
C ARG A 963 19.01 1.90 -22.53
N PHE A 964 18.90 0.91 -21.67
CA PHE A 964 17.77 -0.01 -21.67
C PHE A 964 16.59 0.63 -20.93
N VAL A 965 15.42 0.67 -21.57
CA VAL A 965 14.24 1.36 -21.07
C VAL A 965 12.98 0.53 -21.30
N ARG A 966 12.03 0.63 -20.36
CA ARG A 966 10.74 -0.05 -20.39
C ARG A 966 9.57 0.92 -20.09
N PRO A 967 9.31 1.91 -20.95
CA PRO A 967 8.20 2.84 -20.73
C PRO A 967 6.84 2.14 -20.82
N THR A 968 5.88 2.67 -20.06
CA THR A 968 4.46 2.33 -20.23
C THR A 968 3.85 3.28 -21.26
N ILE A 969 3.28 2.75 -22.34
CA ILE A 969 2.68 3.50 -23.43
C ILE A 969 1.24 3.03 -23.63
N VAL A 970 0.29 3.94 -23.49
CA VAL A 970 -1.15 3.66 -23.53
C VAL A 970 -1.78 4.46 -24.66
N SER A 971 -2.46 3.76 -25.56
CA SER A 971 -3.28 4.38 -26.61
C SER A 971 -4.70 4.62 -26.10
N GLN A 972 -5.11 5.89 -26.08
CA GLN A 972 -6.47 6.33 -25.85
C GLN A 972 -7.15 6.56 -27.22
N PRO A 973 -8.12 5.71 -27.61
CA PRO A 973 -8.83 5.89 -28.88
C PRO A 973 -9.68 7.17 -28.87
N PRO A 974 -10.04 7.69 -30.05
CA PRO A 974 -11.02 8.77 -30.16
C PRO A 974 -12.33 8.41 -29.43
N PRO A 975 -13.02 9.37 -28.80
CA PRO A 975 -14.31 9.09 -28.18
C PRO A 975 -15.33 8.59 -29.23
N PRO A 976 -16.11 7.54 -28.91
CA PRO A 976 -17.10 7.00 -29.83
C PRO A 976 -18.19 8.04 -30.12
N GLY A 977 -18.51 8.24 -31.40
CA GLY A 977 -19.58 9.14 -31.85
C GLY A 977 -19.15 10.55 -32.26
N LEU A 978 -17.89 10.94 -32.02
CA LEU A 978 -17.35 12.19 -32.56
C LEU A 978 -16.85 11.99 -34.01
N PRO A 979 -17.25 12.84 -34.98
CA PRO A 979 -16.67 12.84 -36.31
C PRO A 979 -15.17 13.17 -36.24
N ALA A 980 -14.38 12.57 -37.13
CA ALA A 980 -12.98 12.96 -37.28
C ALA A 980 -12.90 14.44 -37.68
N SER A 981 -12.25 15.25 -36.83
CA SER A 981 -12.08 16.68 -37.05
C SER A 981 -10.62 17.10 -36.90
N GLN A 982 -10.33 18.39 -37.04
CA GLN A 982 -9.02 18.94 -36.69
C GLN A 982 -8.84 19.14 -35.16
N SER A 983 -9.89 18.94 -34.35
CA SER A 983 -9.80 19.03 -32.90
C SER A 983 -9.07 17.82 -32.32
N HIS A 984 -8.11 18.08 -31.44
CA HIS A 984 -7.32 17.07 -30.72
C HIS A 984 -8.21 16.10 -29.90
N ASN A 985 -9.39 16.54 -29.44
CA ASN A 985 -10.33 15.70 -28.68
C ASN A 985 -11.03 14.63 -29.54
N SER A 986 -10.91 14.71 -30.86
CA SER A 986 -11.49 13.75 -31.83
C SER A 986 -10.47 12.78 -32.42
N MET A 987 -9.23 12.80 -31.93
CA MET A 987 -8.11 12.02 -32.46
C MET A 987 -7.62 10.99 -31.44
N GLU A 988 -6.84 10.01 -31.93
CA GLU A 988 -6.18 9.05 -31.04
C GLU A 988 -5.07 9.77 -30.26
N ARG A 989 -5.06 9.56 -28.95
CA ARG A 989 -4.02 10.07 -28.05
C ARG A 989 -3.12 8.91 -27.62
N VAL A 990 -1.82 9.13 -27.54
CA VAL A 990 -0.85 8.19 -27.02
C VAL A 990 -0.17 8.82 -25.83
N HIS A 991 -0.28 8.15 -24.68
CA HIS A 991 0.30 8.58 -23.42
C HIS A 991 1.50 7.70 -23.12
N ILE A 992 2.67 8.31 -22.94
CA ILE A 992 3.88 7.61 -22.51
C ILE A 992 4.26 8.05 -21.11
N PHE A 993 4.49 7.08 -20.24
CA PHE A 993 5.06 7.23 -18.92
C PHE A 993 6.51 6.74 -18.97
N SER A 994 7.46 7.68 -18.90
CA SER A 994 8.90 7.42 -18.87
C SER A 994 9.56 8.36 -17.88
N ASP A 995 10.53 7.86 -17.11
CA ASP A 995 11.35 8.65 -16.19
C ASP A 995 10.53 9.54 -15.23
N GLY A 996 9.40 9.03 -14.72
CA GLY A 996 8.52 9.76 -13.82
C GLY A 996 7.77 10.93 -14.48
N GLN A 997 7.66 10.96 -15.81
CA GLN A 997 6.90 11.96 -16.56
C GLN A 997 5.87 11.32 -17.48
N LYS A 998 4.70 11.95 -17.55
CA LYS A 998 3.64 11.63 -18.51
C LYS A 998 3.74 12.61 -19.68
N THR A 999 3.95 12.10 -20.88
CA THR A 999 3.84 12.88 -22.12
C THR A 999 2.63 12.39 -22.90
N SER A 1000 1.78 13.33 -23.31
CA SER A 1000 0.62 13.03 -24.16
C SER A 1000 0.88 13.54 -25.57
N LEU A 1001 0.70 12.68 -26.55
CA LEU A 1001 0.85 13.00 -27.97
C LEU A 1001 -0.42 12.62 -28.72
N VAL A 1002 -0.71 13.34 -29.79
CA VAL A 1002 -1.86 13.09 -30.66
C VAL A 1002 -1.37 12.46 -31.96
N ILE A 1003 -2.06 11.42 -32.43
CA ILE A 1003 -1.89 10.87 -33.78
C ILE A 1003 -2.94 11.54 -34.68
N PRO A 1004 -2.53 12.41 -35.62
CA PRO A 1004 -3.48 13.12 -36.46
C PRO A 1004 -4.29 12.19 -37.33
N SER A 1005 -5.59 12.46 -37.43
CA SER A 1005 -6.44 11.75 -38.39
C SER A 1005 -5.95 11.96 -39.83
N PRO A 1006 -5.94 10.92 -40.68
CA PRO A 1006 -5.58 11.07 -42.08
C PRO A 1006 -6.47 12.11 -42.79
N LYS A 1007 -5.89 12.89 -43.71
CA LYS A 1007 -6.62 13.95 -44.44
C LYS A 1007 -7.89 13.46 -45.14
N TRP A 1008 -7.87 12.23 -45.67
CA TRP A 1008 -9.05 11.64 -46.31
C TRP A 1008 -10.19 11.36 -45.32
N LEU A 1009 -9.88 11.02 -44.07
CA LEU A 1009 -10.87 10.80 -43.02
C LEU A 1009 -11.44 12.13 -42.54
N GLN A 1010 -10.60 13.17 -42.42
CA GLN A 1010 -11.04 14.54 -42.12
C GLN A 1010 -11.95 15.10 -43.23
N SER A 1011 -11.67 14.81 -44.50
CA SER A 1011 -12.54 15.23 -45.62
C SER A 1011 -13.91 14.55 -45.64
N LEU A 1012 -14.11 13.48 -44.88
CA LEU A 1012 -15.42 12.86 -44.69
C LEU A 1012 -16.23 13.51 -43.55
N GLY A 1013 -15.56 14.27 -42.65
CA GLY A 1013 -16.18 14.94 -41.49
C GLY A 1013 -16.37 16.46 -41.66
N SER A 1014 -15.81 17.06 -42.72
CA SER A 1014 -15.80 18.51 -42.96
C SER A 1014 -17.16 19.15 -43.21
N ASP A 1015 -18.23 18.37 -43.41
CA ASP A 1015 -19.59 18.91 -43.62
C ASP A 1015 -20.36 19.21 -42.30
N VAL A 1016 -19.80 18.92 -41.11
CA VAL A 1016 -20.57 18.95 -39.84
C VAL A 1016 -20.08 19.99 -38.80
N LEU A 1017 -18.86 20.54 -38.88
CA LEU A 1017 -18.22 21.21 -37.71
C LEU A 1017 -17.41 22.49 -38.00
N ASN A 1018 -17.88 23.42 -38.83
CA ASN A 1018 -17.25 24.76 -38.88
C ASN A 1018 -17.61 25.58 -37.64
N ALA A 1019 -16.60 25.93 -36.82
CA ALA A 1019 -16.73 26.70 -35.59
C ALA A 1019 -16.95 28.20 -35.86
N HIS A 1020 -18.02 28.78 -35.28
CA HIS A 1020 -18.28 30.21 -35.27
C HIS A 1020 -17.57 30.90 -34.09
N LYS A 1021 -17.01 32.10 -34.30
CA LYS A 1021 -16.47 32.95 -33.23
C LYS A 1021 -17.61 33.44 -32.33
N GLY A 1022 -17.59 33.09 -31.04
CA GLY A 1022 -18.57 33.57 -30.04
C GLY A 1022 -19.38 32.49 -29.31
N GLY A 1023 -19.26 31.22 -29.73
CA GLY A 1023 -19.96 30.10 -29.08
C GLY A 1023 -19.34 29.66 -27.75
N LEU A 1024 -20.09 29.76 -26.66
CA LEU A 1024 -19.80 29.17 -25.36
C LEU A 1024 -20.22 27.71 -25.35
N ARG A 1025 -19.28 26.82 -25.06
CA ARG A 1025 -19.49 25.36 -25.00
C ARG A 1025 -19.30 24.84 -23.58
N ALA A 1026 -19.96 23.73 -23.26
CA ALA A 1026 -19.74 23.01 -22.03
C ALA A 1026 -18.29 22.50 -22.01
N PRO A 1027 -17.43 22.92 -21.06
CA PRO A 1027 -16.03 22.52 -21.02
C PRO A 1027 -15.85 21.08 -20.54
N MET A 1028 -16.91 20.49 -19.99
CA MET A 1028 -16.95 19.15 -19.44
C MET A 1028 -18.41 18.71 -19.30
N PRO A 1029 -18.69 17.40 -19.18
CA PRO A 1029 -20.03 16.94 -18.86
C PRO A 1029 -20.50 17.52 -17.52
N SER A 1030 -21.66 18.16 -17.51
CA SER A 1030 -22.15 18.92 -16.35
C SER A 1030 -23.68 18.96 -16.29
N LEU A 1031 -24.21 19.22 -15.11
CA LEU A 1031 -25.60 19.64 -14.92
C LEU A 1031 -25.70 21.17 -15.09
N VAL A 1032 -26.64 21.66 -15.88
CA VAL A 1032 -26.89 23.10 -16.02
C VAL A 1032 -27.70 23.58 -14.82
N VAL A 1033 -27.08 24.29 -13.88
CA VAL A 1033 -27.76 24.81 -12.68
C VAL A 1033 -28.59 26.04 -13.02
N GLU A 1034 -27.98 26.98 -13.74
CA GLU A 1034 -28.56 28.30 -13.95
C GLU A 1034 -28.12 28.90 -15.30
N VAL A 1035 -29.08 29.21 -16.16
CA VAL A 1035 -28.89 30.03 -17.36
C VAL A 1035 -29.25 31.47 -17.02
N ARG A 1036 -28.29 32.39 -17.14
CA ARG A 1036 -28.43 33.80 -16.74
C ARG A 1036 -28.78 34.77 -17.87
N VAL A 1037 -28.82 34.28 -19.10
CA VAL A 1037 -29.09 35.08 -20.30
C VAL A 1037 -30.20 34.47 -21.13
N LYS A 1038 -30.80 35.28 -21.99
CA LYS A 1038 -31.80 34.88 -22.97
C LYS A 1038 -31.37 35.33 -24.36
N PRO A 1039 -31.86 34.67 -25.43
CA PRO A 1039 -31.70 35.18 -26.78
C PRO A 1039 -32.15 36.64 -26.89
N GLY A 1040 -31.30 37.50 -27.44
CA GLY A 1040 -31.48 38.95 -27.55
C GLY A 1040 -30.83 39.78 -26.44
N ASP A 1041 -30.34 39.17 -25.36
CA ASP A 1041 -29.66 39.90 -24.29
C ASP A 1041 -28.28 40.40 -24.76
N ARG A 1042 -27.93 41.63 -24.37
CA ARG A 1042 -26.57 42.16 -24.52
C ARG A 1042 -25.69 41.68 -23.37
N VAL A 1043 -24.53 41.13 -23.70
CA VAL A 1043 -23.55 40.64 -22.72
C VAL A 1043 -22.22 41.35 -22.90
N GLU A 1044 -21.58 41.70 -21.80
CA GLU A 1044 -20.22 42.26 -21.80
C GLU A 1044 -19.17 41.15 -21.66
N LYS A 1045 -17.96 41.39 -22.18
CA LYS A 1045 -16.81 40.52 -21.95
C LYS A 1045 -16.59 40.33 -20.43
N GLY A 1046 -16.52 39.07 -20.00
CA GLY A 1046 -16.39 38.66 -18.60
C GLY A 1046 -17.72 38.49 -17.85
N GLN A 1047 -18.87 38.85 -18.45
CA GLN A 1047 -20.18 38.65 -17.85
C GLN A 1047 -20.52 37.16 -17.73
N ALA A 1048 -21.08 36.75 -16.59
CA ALA A 1048 -21.51 35.37 -16.35
C ALA A 1048 -22.77 35.03 -17.17
N VAL A 1049 -22.73 33.91 -17.88
CA VAL A 1049 -23.75 33.52 -18.87
C VAL A 1049 -24.49 32.25 -18.44
N VAL A 1050 -23.75 31.20 -18.07
CA VAL A 1050 -24.31 29.91 -17.61
C VAL A 1050 -23.53 29.42 -16.39
N VAL A 1051 -24.22 28.85 -15.42
CA VAL A 1051 -23.65 28.14 -14.27
C VAL A 1051 -23.89 26.65 -14.46
N LEU A 1052 -22.80 25.91 -14.44
CA LEU A 1052 -22.77 24.46 -14.51
C LEU A 1052 -22.40 23.91 -13.14
N GLU A 1053 -22.96 22.76 -12.75
CA GLU A 1053 -22.53 21.99 -11.60
C GLU A 1053 -21.98 20.66 -12.10
N SER A 1054 -20.76 20.35 -11.66
CA SER A 1054 -20.16 19.04 -11.83
C SER A 1054 -19.35 18.73 -10.59
N MET A 1055 -19.53 17.52 -10.04
CA MET A 1055 -18.77 17.01 -8.92
C MET A 1055 -18.79 17.93 -7.69
N LYS A 1056 -19.99 18.40 -7.32
CA LYS A 1056 -20.26 19.35 -6.22
C LYS A 1056 -19.54 20.71 -6.36
N THR A 1057 -19.04 21.02 -7.56
CA THR A 1057 -18.38 22.28 -7.88
C THR A 1057 -19.21 23.03 -8.92
N GLU A 1058 -19.52 24.29 -8.62
CA GLU A 1058 -20.14 25.20 -9.59
C GLU A 1058 -19.06 25.85 -10.46
N THR A 1059 -19.21 25.73 -11.78
CA THR A 1059 -18.41 26.43 -12.79
C THR A 1059 -19.26 27.49 -13.45
N VAL A 1060 -18.84 28.75 -13.35
CA VAL A 1060 -19.52 29.89 -13.99
C VAL A 1060 -18.84 30.16 -15.32
N LEU A 1061 -19.54 29.87 -16.43
CA LEU A 1061 -19.11 30.25 -17.77
C LEU A 1061 -19.37 31.73 -18.01
N ARG A 1062 -18.35 32.42 -18.51
CA ARG A 1062 -18.36 33.85 -18.77
C ARG A 1062 -18.12 34.12 -20.25
N SER A 1063 -18.71 35.18 -20.78
CA SER A 1063 -18.51 35.56 -22.17
C SER A 1063 -17.08 36.05 -22.41
N ASP A 1064 -16.42 35.57 -23.47
CA ASP A 1064 -15.09 36.04 -23.88
C ASP A 1064 -15.13 37.29 -24.77
N VAL A 1065 -16.34 37.65 -25.24
CA VAL A 1065 -16.61 38.79 -26.13
C VAL A 1065 -17.77 39.63 -25.60
N SER A 1066 -17.81 40.92 -25.97
CA SER A 1066 -19.02 41.72 -25.83
C SER A 1066 -19.89 41.53 -27.08
N GLY A 1067 -21.21 41.37 -26.91
CA GLY A 1067 -22.06 41.00 -28.03
C GLY A 1067 -23.53 40.77 -27.66
N ILE A 1068 -24.31 40.31 -28.64
CA ILE A 1068 -25.72 39.93 -28.47
C ILE A 1068 -25.85 38.42 -28.47
N VAL A 1069 -26.56 37.86 -27.49
CA VAL A 1069 -26.84 36.42 -27.42
C VAL A 1069 -27.81 36.04 -28.55
N LYS A 1070 -27.37 35.24 -29.53
CA LYS A 1070 -28.24 34.74 -30.61
C LYS A 1070 -29.10 33.57 -30.17
N ALA A 1071 -28.49 32.63 -29.46
CA ALA A 1071 -29.16 31.39 -29.09
C ALA A 1071 -28.67 30.89 -27.74
N VAL A 1072 -29.56 30.19 -27.03
CA VAL A 1072 -29.26 29.44 -25.82
C VAL A 1072 -29.68 28.00 -26.07
N GLY A 1073 -28.70 27.10 -26.13
CA GLY A 1073 -28.83 25.69 -26.49
C GLY A 1073 -29.02 24.73 -25.31
N CYS A 1074 -29.22 25.25 -24.10
CA CYS A 1074 -29.36 24.48 -22.86
C CYS A 1074 -30.47 25.03 -21.92
N LYS A 1075 -30.94 24.21 -20.98
CA LYS A 1075 -31.96 24.56 -19.98
C LYS A 1075 -31.50 24.25 -18.55
N ASN A 1076 -32.04 24.96 -17.55
CA ASN A 1076 -31.82 24.62 -16.15
C ASN A 1076 -32.28 23.19 -15.85
N GLY A 1077 -31.45 22.42 -15.14
CA GLY A 1077 -31.65 21.00 -14.84
C GLY A 1077 -31.24 20.04 -15.95
N GLU A 1078 -30.74 20.53 -17.10
CA GLU A 1078 -30.31 19.69 -18.22
C GLU A 1078 -28.88 19.14 -18.01
N MET A 1079 -28.68 17.86 -18.30
CA MET A 1079 -27.35 17.26 -18.40
C MET A 1079 -26.78 17.54 -19.80
N VAL A 1080 -25.59 18.13 -19.86
CA VAL A 1080 -24.89 18.47 -21.10
C VAL A 1080 -23.56 17.73 -21.20
N GLU A 1081 -23.19 17.30 -22.39
CA GLU A 1081 -21.91 16.64 -22.69
C GLU A 1081 -20.80 17.68 -22.95
N GLU A 1082 -19.53 17.26 -22.86
CA GLU A 1082 -18.40 18.10 -23.24
C GLU A 1082 -18.52 18.59 -24.69
N GLY A 1083 -18.16 19.85 -24.94
CA GLY A 1083 -18.15 20.45 -26.26
C GLY A 1083 -19.54 20.83 -26.79
N ARG A 1084 -20.62 20.47 -26.09
CA ARG A 1084 -21.99 20.91 -26.40
C ARG A 1084 -22.06 22.43 -26.37
N GLU A 1085 -22.57 23.03 -27.45
CA GLU A 1085 -22.81 24.47 -27.49
C GLU A 1085 -23.97 24.86 -26.57
N LEU A 1086 -23.70 25.79 -25.66
CA LEU A 1086 -24.61 26.25 -24.62
C LEU A 1086 -25.20 27.61 -24.96
N VAL A 1087 -24.37 28.54 -25.42
CA VAL A 1087 -24.80 29.89 -25.80
C VAL A 1087 -24.01 30.36 -27.00
N ASP A 1088 -24.69 30.91 -28.00
CA ASP A 1088 -24.08 31.55 -29.16
C ASP A 1088 -24.18 33.08 -29.00
N ILE A 1089 -23.05 33.78 -29.14
CA ILE A 1089 -22.93 35.22 -28.95
C ILE A 1089 -22.37 35.83 -30.23
N GLU A 1090 -23.12 36.74 -30.84
CA GLU A 1090 -22.64 37.55 -31.96
C GLU A 1090 -21.77 38.69 -31.43
N PRO A 1091 -20.47 38.72 -31.74
CA PRO A 1091 -19.59 39.78 -31.26
C PRO A 1091 -20.00 41.14 -31.85
N GLU A 1092 -19.98 42.21 -31.06
CA GLU A 1092 -20.05 43.57 -31.59
C GLU A 1092 -18.73 43.86 -32.35
N GLU A 1093 -18.80 44.21 -33.65
CA GLU A 1093 -17.62 44.64 -34.41
C GLU A 1093 -17.05 45.92 -33.77
N VAL A 1094 -15.82 45.83 -33.27
CA VAL A 1094 -15.05 47.02 -32.89
C VAL A 1094 -14.66 47.72 -34.18
N ALA A 1095 -15.29 48.85 -34.48
CA ALA A 1095 -14.80 49.77 -35.50
C ALA A 1095 -13.35 50.12 -35.15
N ALA A 1096 -12.41 49.75 -36.01
CA ALA A 1096 -11.00 50.09 -35.86
C ALA A 1096 -10.82 51.59 -36.11
N ASP A 1097 -10.51 52.34 -35.05
CA ASP A 1097 -9.89 53.67 -35.11
C ASP A 1097 -8.45 53.59 -34.59
#